data_AF-A0A363T4D5-F1
#
_entry.id   AF-A0A363T4D5-F1
#
_cell.length_a   1.000
_cell.length_b   1.000
_cell.length_c   1.000
_cell.angle_alpha   90.00
_cell.angle_beta   90.00
_cell.angle_gamma   90.00
#
_symmetry.space_group_name_H-M   'P 1'
#
loop_
_entity.id
_entity.type
_entity.pdbx_description
1 polymer ?
#
loop_
_entity_poly.entity_id
_entity_poly.type
_entity_poly.pdbx_seq_one_letter_code
_entity_poly.pdbx_strand_id
1 'polypeptide(L)'
;MTDPEASQVYNADVVGTIDSENDIGQSFKSRRPDVNAITLWVSIPPSQGTAITNPATRKIRASLYTSPDKPNPIFVTSIQAPASGSNVALTIPISDLKTPAYQEFYLLISTEPDSLLVNGRNEDAYTQGQAYINGTPFNADIAFRLSYNYGPAALFQDLQRFLSNAWIVLPLIILLWLPGWLLLDISGLRNRFDFGEQVAISCGLSLAIIPVLVLWTTTLNLLWSQTVIWITFGVLIALFIYRLLFSYLQTHRTSAHSFEHDKDTETINPKSFAHQLFSNTFALLLIFVMTLMIRLIMVRDLATPAWVDSVHHALITRLIMNNGGFPATYLPYLNIPATDYHPGFHSIAAFFTWLSQFDLASSLLVLGQAINALCIFSVFLLTKTLTRNSTAGIVAAFISGFLTPMPAYYTSWGRYTELTGLVIFPVVMALIQAWMEDKSDRNPGWYLFLGALASAGLFMIHYRVIVFLACLVIAFILIRLVFRNLRFGKKLTHILLFILTMLGLSILLVLPWIIPTVKNTLLPVLSAPVTTSASPLQDFPWAYLTSALGKQAMVLAGLGLIWSIIKKQAVGYLLAAWVLLMFLLANLDSLRLPGGSLITNLSVEISLFIPIAVLGGYFASQVIGSWKKVTSQRLAIPTQVITLIIFVCVGYLGAKQLVAILNPATLLSRQADLSAIQWVKLNIPEYETIVLNPFAWGYGLYAGNDGGYWLEPLAGQLTLPPPVLYGLSADFTEVSQQCQNIITLSSDPPALRDYLLTKQYHYIFIGARGGVIPPQKLSSSGFFDLVYNQDGVRILKVKP
;
A
#
# COMPACT_ATOMS: atom_id res chain seq x y z
N MET A 1 2.98 -2.51 17.52
CA MET A 1 2.21 -3.03 16.36
C MET A 1 0.86 -3.50 16.88
N THR A 2 -0.17 -3.52 16.03
CA THR A 2 -1.51 -3.98 16.42
C THR A 2 -1.64 -5.49 16.21
N ASP A 3 -2.39 -6.17 17.09
CA ASP A 3 -2.72 -7.59 16.95
C ASP A 3 -4.19 -7.77 16.56
N PRO A 4 -4.52 -7.81 15.25
CA PRO A 4 -5.90 -7.89 14.79
C PRO A 4 -6.60 -9.20 15.21
N GLU A 5 -5.86 -10.30 15.27
CA GLU A 5 -6.40 -11.64 15.59
C GLU A 5 -6.91 -11.78 17.02
N ALA A 6 -6.39 -10.97 17.95
CA ALA A 6 -6.76 -11.02 19.35
C ALA A 6 -7.71 -9.87 19.78
N SER A 7 -8.19 -9.06 18.83
CA SER A 7 -8.97 -7.84 19.10
C SER A 7 -10.45 -7.99 18.70
N GLN A 8 -11.37 -7.50 19.54
CA GLN A 8 -12.80 -7.31 19.22
C GLN A 8 -13.07 -5.83 18.98
N VAL A 9 -13.30 -5.43 17.73
CA VAL A 9 -13.33 -3.99 17.36
C VAL A 9 -14.72 -3.47 17.01
N TYR A 10 -15.77 -4.30 17.11
CA TYR A 10 -17.14 -3.82 16.97
C TYR A 10 -17.54 -2.98 18.18
N ASN A 11 -17.94 -1.73 17.94
CA ASN A 11 -18.11 -0.71 18.98
C ASN A 11 -19.38 0.15 18.80
N ALA A 12 -20.34 -0.33 18.01
CA ALA A 12 -21.56 0.44 17.73
C ALA A 12 -22.55 0.41 18.90
N ASP A 13 -22.49 -0.61 19.76
CA ASP A 13 -23.38 -0.75 20.91
C ASP A 13 -22.77 -0.12 22.16
N VAL A 14 -23.62 0.12 23.16
CA VAL A 14 -23.22 0.41 24.55
C VAL A 14 -23.47 -0.84 25.38
N VAL A 15 -22.41 -1.40 25.97
CA VAL A 15 -22.45 -2.67 26.70
C VAL A 15 -22.59 -2.49 28.22
N GLY A 16 -22.32 -1.30 28.73
CA GLY A 16 -22.57 -0.96 30.13
C GLY A 16 -22.08 0.43 30.49
N THR A 17 -22.31 0.79 31.75
CA THR A 17 -21.88 2.06 32.35
C THR A 17 -20.86 1.75 33.44
N ILE A 18 -19.72 2.46 33.43
CA ILE A 18 -18.80 2.50 34.57
C ILE A 18 -19.11 3.74 35.41
N ASP A 19 -19.25 3.58 36.72
CA ASP A 19 -19.52 4.63 37.71
C ASP A 19 -19.03 4.19 39.11
N SER A 20 -19.48 4.87 40.18
CA SER A 20 -19.08 4.54 41.56
C SER A 20 -19.59 3.18 42.06
N GLU A 21 -20.61 2.61 41.40
CA GLU A 21 -21.23 1.34 41.78
C GLU A 21 -20.88 0.21 40.81
N ASN A 22 -20.50 0.55 39.58
CA ASN A 22 -20.31 -0.40 38.50
C ASN A 22 -18.89 -0.35 37.92
N ASP A 23 -18.22 -1.50 37.96
CA ASP A 23 -17.03 -1.77 37.14
C ASP A 23 -17.36 -2.73 35.99
N ILE A 24 -16.58 -2.63 34.92
CA ILE A 24 -16.74 -3.49 33.75
C ILE A 24 -15.37 -4.08 33.42
N GLY A 25 -15.34 -5.37 33.09
CA GLY A 25 -14.12 -6.04 32.68
C GLY A 25 -14.28 -6.90 31.42
N GLN A 26 -13.16 -7.19 30.78
CA GLN A 26 -13.09 -8.06 29.60
C GLN A 26 -11.88 -8.98 29.76
N SER A 27 -12.10 -10.29 29.67
CA SER A 27 -11.01 -11.24 29.50
C SER A 27 -10.65 -11.37 28.02
N PHE A 28 -9.37 -11.66 27.75
CA PHE A 28 -8.86 -11.87 26.41
C PHE A 28 -7.56 -12.66 26.44
N LYS A 29 -7.17 -13.21 25.28
CA LYS A 29 -5.90 -13.94 25.12
C LYS A 29 -4.97 -13.20 24.17
N SER A 30 -3.76 -12.85 24.61
CA SER A 30 -2.76 -12.26 23.73
C SER A 30 -2.18 -13.34 22.82
N ARG A 31 -1.97 -13.07 21.53
CA ARG A 31 -1.22 -13.98 20.64
C ARG A 31 0.26 -13.63 20.62
N ARG A 32 0.58 -12.35 20.76
CA ARG A 32 1.95 -11.81 20.76
C ARG A 32 2.45 -11.53 22.19
N PRO A 33 3.75 -11.67 22.45
CA PRO A 33 4.34 -11.26 23.72
C PRO A 33 4.40 -9.73 23.81
N ASP A 34 4.68 -9.22 25.02
CA ASP A 34 4.93 -7.81 25.31
C ASP A 34 3.79 -6.88 24.86
N VAL A 35 2.56 -7.19 25.27
CA VAL A 35 1.40 -6.31 25.15
C VAL A 35 1.76 -4.94 25.75
N ASN A 36 1.62 -3.89 24.95
CA ASN A 36 2.09 -2.55 25.29
C ASN A 36 0.98 -1.50 25.37
N ALA A 37 -0.21 -1.81 24.86
CA ALA A 37 -1.38 -0.97 24.98
C ALA A 37 -2.67 -1.73 24.69
N ILE A 38 -3.75 -1.27 25.33
CA ILE A 38 -5.13 -1.69 25.03
C ILE A 38 -5.91 -0.43 24.68
N THR A 39 -6.45 -0.35 23.46
CA THR A 39 -7.40 0.71 23.08
C THR A 39 -8.81 0.23 23.35
N LEU A 40 -9.63 1.04 24.02
CA LEU A 40 -11.05 0.84 24.25
C LEU A 40 -11.87 1.94 23.56
N TRP A 41 -13.18 1.77 23.48
CA TRP A 41 -14.10 2.81 23.02
C TRP A 41 -15.09 3.16 24.12
N VAL A 42 -15.26 4.46 24.36
CA VAL A 42 -16.16 4.98 25.39
C VAL A 42 -16.97 6.16 24.87
N SER A 43 -18.18 6.31 25.39
CA SER A 43 -19.07 7.43 25.13
C SER A 43 -19.35 8.20 26.42
N ILE A 44 -19.51 9.51 26.30
CA ILE A 44 -19.99 10.31 27.43
C ILE A 44 -21.52 10.26 27.44
N PRO A 45 -22.16 9.98 28.59
CA PRO A 45 -23.61 10.05 28.71
C PRO A 45 -24.11 11.44 28.30
N PRO A 46 -25.21 11.55 27.54
CA PRO A 46 -25.84 12.85 27.29
C PRO A 46 -26.21 13.48 28.62
N SER A 47 -25.70 14.69 28.88
CA SER A 47 -25.81 15.38 30.17
C SER A 47 -27.27 15.51 30.62
N GLN A 48 -27.70 14.70 31.58
CA GLN A 48 -28.93 14.94 32.32
C GLN A 48 -28.64 15.89 33.49
N GLY A 49 -28.72 17.19 33.26
CA GLY A 49 -29.10 18.17 34.29
C GLY A 49 -28.11 18.60 35.37
N THR A 50 -26.91 18.02 35.53
CA THR A 50 -25.91 18.53 36.49
C THR A 50 -24.67 19.07 35.79
N ALA A 51 -24.32 20.31 36.15
CA ALA A 51 -23.13 20.99 35.66
C ALA A 51 -21.89 20.13 35.92
N ILE A 52 -21.19 19.76 34.84
CA ILE A 52 -19.99 18.94 34.87
C ILE A 52 -18.94 19.66 35.73
N THR A 53 -18.61 19.07 36.88
CA THR A 53 -17.45 19.45 37.70
C THR A 53 -16.19 19.21 36.88
N ASN A 54 -15.64 20.29 36.33
CA ASN A 54 -14.35 20.37 35.63
C ASN A 54 -13.97 19.10 34.80
N PRO A 55 -14.31 19.02 33.50
CA PRO A 55 -14.00 17.84 32.66
C PRO A 55 -12.51 17.45 32.61
N ALA A 56 -11.59 18.30 33.10
CA ALA A 56 -10.17 18.01 33.23
C ALA A 56 -9.80 17.02 34.37
N THR A 57 -10.75 16.61 35.23
CA THR A 57 -10.47 15.72 36.39
C THR A 57 -11.00 14.29 36.25
N ARG A 58 -11.76 13.95 35.21
CA ARG A 58 -12.34 12.61 35.03
C ARG A 58 -11.27 11.59 34.67
N LYS A 59 -11.05 10.60 35.54
CA LYS A 59 -10.04 9.54 35.35
C LYS A 59 -10.67 8.17 35.28
N ILE A 60 -10.23 7.38 34.31
CA ILE A 60 -10.52 5.95 34.21
C ILE A 60 -9.35 5.20 34.82
N ARG A 61 -9.62 4.37 35.83
CA ARG A 61 -8.68 3.42 36.41
C ARG A 61 -8.79 2.12 35.63
N ALA A 62 -7.65 1.64 35.13
CA ALA A 62 -7.53 0.38 34.41
C ALA A 62 -6.62 -0.57 35.21
N SER A 63 -7.13 -1.75 35.54
CA SER A 63 -6.41 -2.78 36.28
C SER A 63 -6.37 -4.06 35.45
N LEU A 64 -5.17 -4.58 35.19
CA LEU A 64 -4.95 -5.77 34.37
C LEU A 64 -4.57 -6.94 35.28
N TYR A 65 -5.20 -8.09 35.07
CA TYR A 65 -4.98 -9.34 35.80
C TYR A 65 -4.60 -10.46 34.82
N THR A 66 -4.06 -11.58 35.32
CA THR A 66 -3.78 -12.77 34.49
C THR A 66 -4.99 -13.69 34.31
N SER A 67 -6.01 -13.56 35.14
CA SER A 67 -7.35 -14.12 34.93
C SER A 67 -8.34 -13.40 35.87
N PRO A 68 -9.66 -13.52 35.64
CA PRO A 68 -10.68 -12.90 36.50
C PRO A 68 -10.61 -13.34 37.96
N ASP A 69 -10.19 -14.58 38.22
CA ASP A 69 -10.14 -15.16 39.57
C ASP A 69 -8.92 -14.72 40.40
N LYS A 70 -8.01 -13.93 39.82
CA LYS A 70 -6.77 -13.53 40.52
C LYS A 70 -7.02 -12.30 41.38
N PRO A 71 -6.60 -12.34 42.67
CA PRO A 71 -6.92 -11.25 43.61
C PRO A 71 -6.12 -9.97 43.35
N ASN A 72 -4.93 -10.07 42.75
CA ASN A 72 -4.02 -8.94 42.60
C ASN A 72 -3.81 -8.62 41.11
N PRO A 73 -3.95 -7.34 40.71
CA PRO A 73 -3.61 -6.92 39.35
C PRO A 73 -2.09 -6.97 39.13
N ILE A 74 -1.69 -7.37 37.93
CA ILE A 74 -0.29 -7.33 37.47
C ILE A 74 0.11 -5.94 36.95
N PHE A 75 -0.87 -5.09 36.62
CA PHE A 75 -0.64 -3.72 36.18
C PHE A 75 -1.85 -2.86 36.53
N VAL A 76 -1.61 -1.62 36.98
CA VAL A 76 -2.66 -0.64 37.27
C VAL A 76 -2.23 0.72 36.73
N THR A 77 -3.14 1.42 36.07
CA THR A 77 -2.90 2.79 35.61
C THR A 77 -4.18 3.62 35.69
N SER A 78 -4.04 4.94 35.61
CA SER A 78 -5.15 5.88 35.51
C SER A 78 -4.93 6.81 34.34
N ILE A 79 -5.92 6.92 33.47
CA ILE A 79 -5.87 7.76 32.27
C ILE A 79 -7.01 8.77 32.28
N GLN A 80 -6.79 9.89 31.61
CA GLN A 80 -7.81 10.93 31.47
C GLN A 80 -8.92 10.43 30.54
N ALA A 81 -10.16 10.58 30.98
CA ALA A 81 -11.33 10.31 30.16
C ALA A 81 -11.49 11.40 29.08
N PRO A 82 -12.17 11.10 27.96
CA PRO A 82 -12.54 12.13 26.99
C PRO A 82 -13.43 13.20 27.63
N ALA A 83 -13.31 14.45 27.17
CA ALA A 83 -14.11 15.57 27.64
C ALA A 83 -15.48 15.69 26.95
N SER A 84 -15.59 15.21 25.72
CA SER A 84 -16.84 15.13 24.94
C SER A 84 -16.72 14.05 23.88
N GLY A 85 -17.86 13.61 23.34
CA GLY A 85 -17.93 12.71 22.19
C GLY A 85 -18.64 11.39 22.46
N SER A 86 -19.03 10.75 21.37
CA SER A 86 -19.55 9.39 21.34
C SER A 86 -18.52 8.50 20.64
N ASN A 87 -18.35 7.28 21.13
CA ASN A 87 -17.48 6.25 20.56
C ASN A 87 -16.02 6.73 20.40
N VAL A 88 -15.48 7.36 21.45
CA VAL A 88 -14.13 7.90 21.47
C VAL A 88 -13.13 6.80 21.82
N ALA A 89 -12.11 6.62 20.97
CA ALA A 89 -11.05 5.67 21.21
C ALA A 89 -10.09 6.15 22.31
N LEU A 90 -9.93 5.36 23.36
CA LEU A 90 -9.08 5.63 24.51
C LEU A 90 -7.99 4.57 24.60
N THR A 91 -6.72 4.97 24.57
CA THR A 91 -5.59 4.03 24.65
C THR A 91 -5.01 3.99 26.06
N ILE A 92 -5.05 2.83 26.68
CA ILE A 92 -4.39 2.51 27.96
C ILE A 92 -2.97 2.03 27.64
N PRO A 93 -1.92 2.83 27.87
CA PRO A 93 -0.55 2.37 27.71
C PRO A 93 -0.17 1.40 28.84
N ILE A 94 0.46 0.28 28.48
CA ILE A 94 1.01 -0.71 29.39
C ILE A 94 2.53 -0.58 29.30
N SER A 95 3.11 0.17 30.24
CA SER A 95 4.55 0.38 30.33
C SER A 95 5.19 -0.73 31.17
N ASP A 96 6.37 -1.17 30.75
CA ASP A 96 7.29 -2.01 31.54
C ASP A 96 6.77 -3.40 31.97
N LEU A 97 5.66 -3.89 31.39
CA LEU A 97 5.15 -5.23 31.62
C LEU A 97 5.64 -6.20 30.52
N LYS A 98 6.49 -7.16 30.89
CA LYS A 98 6.86 -8.27 29.99
C LYS A 98 5.82 -9.38 30.09
N THR A 99 5.25 -9.76 28.95
CA THR A 99 4.18 -10.75 28.90
C THR A 99 4.52 -11.86 27.90
N PRO A 100 4.38 -13.14 28.25
CA PRO A 100 4.47 -14.23 27.28
C PRO A 100 3.40 -14.15 26.20
N ALA A 101 3.67 -14.81 25.07
CA ALA A 101 2.68 -15.06 24.03
C ALA A 101 1.64 -16.08 24.51
N TYR A 102 0.41 -16.01 23.98
CA TYR A 102 -0.70 -16.93 24.30
C TYR A 102 -1.14 -16.88 25.76
N GLN A 103 -0.91 -15.75 26.44
CA GLN A 103 -1.31 -15.54 27.83
C GLN A 103 -2.72 -14.97 27.91
N GLU A 104 -3.48 -15.45 28.89
CA GLU A 104 -4.78 -14.89 29.26
C GLU A 104 -4.63 -13.65 30.13
N PHE A 105 -5.52 -12.69 29.91
CA PHE A 105 -5.61 -11.46 30.67
C PHE A 105 -7.07 -11.17 31.00
N TYR A 106 -7.25 -10.37 32.05
CA TYR A 106 -8.52 -9.75 32.39
C TYR A 106 -8.29 -8.27 32.67
N LEU A 107 -8.88 -7.41 31.84
CA LEU A 107 -8.85 -5.96 32.03
C LEU A 107 -10.10 -5.54 32.76
N LEU A 108 -9.95 -4.87 33.90
CA LEU A 108 -11.03 -4.25 34.67
C LEU A 108 -10.90 -2.73 34.57
N ILE A 109 -12.00 -2.05 34.22
CA ILE A 109 -12.09 -0.60 34.15
C ILE A 109 -13.13 -0.06 35.14
N SER A 110 -12.74 1.01 35.84
CA SER A 110 -13.60 1.73 36.77
C SER A 110 -13.33 3.24 36.72
N THR A 111 -14.22 4.04 37.30
CA THR A 111 -14.15 5.50 37.30
C THR A 111 -14.76 6.04 38.60
N GLU A 112 -14.22 7.13 39.12
CA GLU A 112 -14.76 7.81 40.31
C GLU A 112 -14.64 9.33 40.12
N PRO A 113 -15.68 10.15 40.38
CA PRO A 113 -17.09 9.84 40.72
C PRO A 113 -18.05 9.88 39.50
N ASP A 114 -17.50 9.72 38.30
CA ASP A 114 -18.09 10.23 37.06
C ASP A 114 -18.51 9.10 36.11
N SER A 115 -19.74 9.11 35.58
CA SER A 115 -20.23 8.00 34.74
C SER A 115 -19.77 8.07 33.28
N LEU A 116 -19.38 6.92 32.71
CA LEU A 116 -19.00 6.75 31.31
C LEU A 116 -19.67 5.50 30.73
N LEU A 117 -20.07 5.59 29.46
CA LEU A 117 -20.60 4.45 28.73
C LEU A 117 -19.46 3.71 28.05
N VAL A 118 -19.42 2.39 28.20
CA VAL A 118 -18.44 1.52 27.54
C VAL A 118 -19.07 0.98 26.25
N ASN A 119 -18.37 1.15 25.13
CA ASN A 119 -18.84 0.67 23.84
C ASN A 119 -18.36 -0.76 23.55
N GLY A 120 -19.14 -1.48 22.75
CA GLY A 120 -18.88 -2.89 22.45
C GLY A 120 -19.95 -3.51 21.58
N ARG A 121 -20.22 -4.78 21.87
CA ARG A 121 -21.26 -5.62 21.28
C ARG A 121 -22.18 -6.18 22.37
N ASN A 122 -23.49 -6.08 22.18
CA ASN A 122 -24.50 -6.59 23.14
C ASN A 122 -24.75 -8.12 23.05
N GLU A 123 -23.74 -8.88 22.64
CA GLU A 123 -23.73 -10.35 22.64
C GLU A 123 -22.27 -10.82 22.80
N ASP A 124 -22.09 -11.97 23.45
CA ASP A 124 -20.80 -12.63 23.62
C ASP A 124 -20.41 -13.34 22.32
N ALA A 125 -19.63 -12.66 21.46
CA ALA A 125 -19.17 -13.14 20.16
C ALA A 125 -17.65 -13.37 20.09
N TYR A 126 -16.88 -12.83 21.03
CA TYR A 126 -15.44 -12.96 21.08
C TYR A 126 -15.01 -14.29 21.68
N THR A 127 -14.44 -15.18 20.87
CA THR A 127 -14.18 -16.58 21.26
C THR A 127 -13.03 -16.80 22.25
N GLN A 128 -12.22 -15.77 22.53
CA GLN A 128 -11.01 -15.88 23.36
C GLN A 128 -11.15 -15.15 24.71
N GLY A 129 -12.38 -14.89 25.14
CA GLY A 129 -12.65 -14.17 26.39
C GLY A 129 -14.13 -13.91 26.61
N GLN A 130 -14.45 -13.12 27.64
CA GLN A 130 -15.81 -12.82 28.05
C GLN A 130 -15.86 -11.46 28.78
N ALA A 131 -16.98 -10.75 28.70
CA ALA A 131 -17.22 -9.53 29.47
C ALA A 131 -17.80 -9.81 30.86
N TYR A 132 -17.47 -8.94 31.81
CA TYR A 132 -17.85 -9.01 33.22
C TYR A 132 -18.39 -7.65 33.67
N ILE A 133 -19.40 -7.65 34.53
CA ILE A 133 -19.90 -6.48 35.25
C ILE A 133 -19.90 -6.80 36.74
N ASN A 134 -19.24 -5.99 37.57
CA ASN A 134 -19.10 -6.24 39.01
C ASN A 134 -18.58 -7.66 39.31
N GLY A 135 -17.62 -8.13 38.52
CA GLY A 135 -17.02 -9.46 38.62
C GLY A 135 -17.90 -10.63 38.16
N THR A 136 -19.11 -10.38 37.65
CA THR A 136 -20.00 -11.44 37.14
C THR A 136 -20.00 -11.45 35.61
N PRO A 137 -19.81 -12.60 34.94
CA PRO A 137 -19.90 -12.68 33.49
C PRO A 137 -21.29 -12.26 32.96
N PHE A 138 -21.32 -11.56 31.83
CA PHE A 138 -22.58 -11.20 31.16
C PHE A 138 -22.46 -11.32 29.63
N ASN A 139 -23.61 -11.40 28.95
CA ASN A 139 -23.68 -11.66 27.51
C ASN A 139 -23.40 -10.40 26.68
N ALA A 140 -22.13 -10.00 26.62
CA ALA A 140 -21.63 -8.89 25.80
C ALA A 140 -20.11 -9.04 25.58
N ASP A 141 -19.56 -8.22 24.68
CA ASP A 141 -18.12 -8.01 24.55
C ASP A 141 -17.79 -6.52 24.58
N ILE A 142 -16.77 -6.12 25.33
CA ILE A 142 -16.21 -4.77 25.23
C ILE A 142 -15.48 -4.64 23.88
N ALA A 143 -15.59 -3.47 23.23
CA ALA A 143 -14.73 -3.15 22.11
C ALA A 143 -13.30 -2.85 22.60
N PHE A 144 -12.33 -3.66 22.16
CA PHE A 144 -10.92 -3.44 22.46
C PHE A 144 -10.00 -3.79 21.30
N ARG A 145 -8.83 -3.13 21.29
CA ARG A 145 -7.74 -3.41 20.35
C ARG A 145 -6.44 -3.57 21.10
N LEU A 146 -5.77 -4.69 20.86
CA LEU A 146 -4.47 -4.99 21.45
C LEU A 146 -3.33 -4.46 20.58
N SER A 147 -2.31 -3.94 21.25
CA SER A 147 -1.02 -3.62 20.63
C SER A 147 0.12 -4.22 21.44
N TYR A 148 1.22 -4.53 20.75
CA TYR A 148 2.40 -5.15 21.34
C TYR A 148 3.70 -4.48 20.86
N ASN A 149 4.76 -4.63 21.65
CA ASN A 149 6.09 -4.15 21.30
C ASN A 149 6.77 -5.11 20.32
N TYR A 150 7.20 -4.57 19.17
CA TYR A 150 8.06 -5.32 18.25
C TYR A 150 9.50 -5.29 18.77
N GLY A 151 9.94 -6.40 19.37
CA GLY A 151 11.27 -6.54 19.97
C GLY A 151 12.26 -7.41 19.17
N PRO A 152 13.50 -7.57 19.65
CA PRO A 152 14.53 -8.37 18.99
C PRO A 152 14.16 -9.84 18.75
N ALA A 153 13.43 -10.47 19.68
CA ALA A 153 12.97 -11.84 19.52
C ALA A 153 12.01 -11.99 18.34
N ALA A 154 11.08 -11.03 18.18
CA ALA A 154 10.14 -10.97 17.08
C ALA A 154 10.86 -10.74 15.73
N LEU A 155 11.91 -9.91 15.73
CA LEU A 155 12.79 -9.70 14.58
C LEU A 155 13.56 -10.95 14.19
N PHE A 156 14.09 -11.70 15.15
CA PHE A 156 14.78 -12.96 14.88
C PHE A 156 13.82 -13.99 14.28
N GLN A 157 12.59 -14.11 14.80
CA GLN A 157 11.56 -14.97 14.23
C GLN A 157 11.22 -14.59 12.79
N ASP A 158 11.07 -13.30 12.50
CA ASP A 158 10.78 -12.84 11.13
C ASP A 158 11.97 -13.05 10.20
N LEU A 159 13.20 -12.89 10.67
CA LEU A 159 14.41 -13.19 9.91
C LEU A 159 14.48 -14.69 9.59
N GLN A 160 14.19 -15.55 10.56
CA GLN A 160 14.12 -17.00 10.33
C GLN A 160 13.00 -17.38 9.34
N ARG A 161 11.82 -16.74 9.45
CA ARG A 161 10.72 -16.91 8.49
C ARG A 161 11.11 -16.44 7.09
N PHE A 162 11.83 -15.33 6.98
CA PHE A 162 12.32 -14.83 5.70
C PHE A 162 13.35 -15.80 5.09
N LEU A 163 14.33 -16.26 5.87
CA LEU A 163 15.37 -17.18 5.40
C LEU A 163 14.80 -18.54 4.97
N SER A 164 13.83 -19.08 5.71
CA SER A 164 13.13 -20.32 5.33
C SER A 164 12.32 -20.16 4.03
N ASN A 165 11.96 -18.94 3.67
CA ASN A 165 11.22 -18.60 2.45
C ASN A 165 12.08 -17.83 1.43
N ALA A 166 13.41 -17.91 1.53
CA ALA A 166 14.32 -17.14 0.67
C ALA A 166 14.16 -17.48 -0.82
N TRP A 167 13.62 -18.65 -1.15
CA TRP A 167 13.33 -19.06 -2.52
C TRP A 167 12.36 -18.09 -3.23
N ILE A 168 11.48 -17.38 -2.52
CA ILE A 168 10.53 -16.38 -3.08
C ILE A 168 11.27 -15.23 -3.78
N VAL A 169 12.52 -14.97 -3.40
CA VAL A 169 13.36 -13.96 -4.06
C VAL A 169 13.53 -14.28 -5.55
N LEU A 170 13.56 -15.57 -5.92
CA LEU A 170 13.74 -16.01 -7.30
C LEU A 170 12.59 -15.57 -8.22
N PRO A 171 11.30 -15.94 -7.98
CA PRO A 171 10.20 -15.46 -8.82
C PRO A 171 10.07 -13.94 -8.78
N LEU A 172 10.40 -13.26 -7.67
CA LEU A 172 10.41 -11.80 -7.61
C LEU A 172 11.45 -11.18 -8.55
N ILE A 173 12.71 -11.65 -8.53
CA ILE A 173 13.78 -11.12 -9.40
C ILE A 173 13.45 -11.40 -10.87
N ILE A 174 13.02 -12.62 -11.17
CA ILE A 174 12.69 -13.05 -12.53
C ILE A 174 11.51 -12.23 -13.08
N LEU A 175 10.51 -11.89 -12.26
CA LEU A 175 9.36 -11.11 -12.70
C LEU A 175 9.65 -9.60 -12.75
N LEU A 176 10.26 -9.06 -11.69
CA LEU A 176 10.33 -7.62 -11.44
C LEU A 176 11.60 -6.97 -11.98
N TRP A 177 12.61 -7.72 -12.44
CA TRP A 177 13.87 -7.14 -12.88
C TRP A 177 14.38 -7.72 -14.20
N LEU A 178 14.31 -9.04 -14.38
CA LEU A 178 14.94 -9.73 -15.50
C LEU A 178 14.48 -9.26 -16.90
N PRO A 179 13.16 -9.12 -17.21
CA PRO A 179 12.73 -8.71 -18.54
C PRO A 179 13.26 -7.32 -18.92
N GLY A 180 13.15 -6.36 -18.02
CA GLY A 180 13.62 -5.01 -18.24
C GLY A 180 15.15 -4.90 -18.29
N TRP A 181 15.86 -5.74 -17.52
CA TRP A 181 17.31 -5.82 -17.62
C TRP A 181 17.75 -6.29 -19.00
N LEU A 182 17.11 -7.35 -19.53
CA LEU A 182 17.38 -7.86 -20.88
C LEU A 182 17.11 -6.80 -21.94
N LEU A 183 16.00 -6.06 -21.85
CA LEU A 183 15.70 -4.95 -22.77
C LEU A 183 16.77 -3.85 -22.71
N LEU A 184 17.21 -3.49 -21.50
CA LEU A 184 18.22 -2.46 -21.30
C LEU A 184 19.61 -2.89 -21.79
N ASP A 185 19.94 -4.18 -21.64
CA ASP A 185 21.19 -4.77 -22.09
C ASP A 185 21.22 -4.96 -23.63
N ILE A 186 20.14 -5.49 -24.22
CA ILE A 186 20.00 -5.69 -25.68
C ILE A 186 20.00 -4.36 -26.43
N SER A 187 19.39 -3.32 -25.87
CA SER A 187 19.42 -1.98 -26.47
C SER A 187 20.81 -1.34 -26.50
N GLY A 188 21.78 -1.90 -25.76
CA GLY A 188 23.12 -1.32 -25.59
C GLY A 188 23.15 -0.08 -24.70
N LEU A 189 22.03 0.27 -24.08
CA LEU A 189 21.90 1.46 -23.23
C LEU A 189 22.35 1.21 -21.78
N ARG A 190 22.43 -0.05 -21.35
CA ARG A 190 22.80 -0.42 -19.96
C ARG A 190 24.05 0.27 -19.44
N ASN A 191 25.12 0.32 -20.24
CA ASN A 191 26.40 0.91 -19.83
C ASN A 191 26.37 2.45 -19.69
N ARG A 192 25.25 3.11 -20.05
CA ARG A 192 25.03 4.54 -19.84
C ARG A 192 24.58 4.88 -18.43
N PHE A 193 24.09 3.89 -17.70
CA PHE A 193 23.45 4.04 -16.39
C PHE A 193 24.32 3.40 -15.31
N ASP A 194 24.34 4.00 -14.11
CA ASP A 194 24.96 3.36 -12.96
C ASP A 194 24.09 2.21 -12.41
N PHE A 195 24.58 1.49 -11.41
CA PHE A 195 23.86 0.36 -10.82
C PHE A 195 22.44 0.71 -10.37
N GLY A 196 22.26 1.82 -9.65
CA GLY A 196 20.95 2.21 -9.12
C GLY A 196 19.97 2.58 -10.23
N GLU A 197 20.46 3.27 -11.26
CA GLU A 197 19.67 3.58 -12.46
C GLU A 197 19.32 2.33 -13.26
N GLN A 198 20.27 1.41 -13.43
CA GLN A 198 20.05 0.14 -14.12
C GLN A 198 18.96 -0.68 -13.41
N VAL A 199 19.01 -0.81 -12.08
CA VAL A 199 17.97 -1.51 -11.31
C VAL A 199 16.61 -0.82 -11.48
N ALA A 200 16.54 0.49 -11.28
CA ALA A 200 15.30 1.25 -11.40
C ALA A 200 14.66 1.14 -12.80
N ILE A 201 15.45 1.32 -13.86
CA ILE A 201 15.00 1.23 -15.25
C ILE A 201 14.58 -0.21 -15.57
N SER A 202 15.37 -1.21 -15.16
CA SER A 202 15.02 -2.62 -15.37
C SER A 202 13.71 -2.98 -14.67
N CYS A 203 13.49 -2.49 -13.46
CA CYS A 203 12.24 -2.73 -12.75
C CYS A 203 11.05 -2.05 -13.41
N GLY A 204 11.16 -0.77 -13.75
CA GLY A 204 10.07 -0.07 -14.43
C GLY A 204 9.75 -0.66 -15.81
N LEU A 205 10.75 -1.10 -16.58
CA LEU A 205 10.54 -1.75 -17.87
C LEU A 205 9.91 -3.16 -17.72
N SER A 206 10.30 -3.93 -16.69
CA SER A 206 9.69 -5.24 -16.40
C SER A 206 8.20 -5.09 -16.05
N LEU A 207 7.89 -4.13 -15.17
CA LEU A 207 6.51 -3.81 -14.80
C LEU A 207 5.70 -3.26 -15.99
N ALA A 208 6.34 -2.58 -16.94
CA ALA A 208 5.68 -2.01 -18.11
C ALA A 208 5.44 -3.03 -19.24
N ILE A 209 6.38 -3.95 -19.48
CA ILE A 209 6.28 -4.88 -20.62
C ILE A 209 5.19 -5.93 -20.42
N ILE A 210 5.01 -6.44 -19.20
CA ILE A 210 4.03 -7.49 -18.89
C ILE A 210 2.60 -7.09 -19.31
N PRO A 211 2.03 -5.95 -18.87
CA PRO A 211 0.67 -5.59 -19.24
C PRO A 211 0.50 -5.32 -20.73
N VAL A 212 1.52 -4.79 -21.40
CA VAL A 212 1.49 -4.58 -22.86
C VAL A 212 1.52 -5.92 -23.60
N LEU A 213 2.32 -6.88 -23.16
CA LEU A 213 2.33 -8.23 -23.72
C LEU A 213 0.99 -8.93 -23.51
N VAL A 214 0.41 -8.86 -22.31
CA VAL A 214 -0.90 -9.43 -22.01
C VAL A 214 -1.98 -8.79 -22.87
N LEU A 215 -1.93 -7.49 -23.11
CA LEU A 215 -2.88 -6.81 -24.02
C LEU A 215 -2.87 -7.42 -25.42
N TRP A 216 -1.68 -7.52 -26.02
CA TRP A 216 -1.54 -8.01 -27.39
C TRP A 216 -1.83 -9.51 -27.50
N THR A 217 -1.36 -10.31 -26.56
CA THR A 217 -1.68 -11.74 -26.52
C THR A 217 -3.18 -11.98 -26.34
N THR A 218 -3.86 -11.21 -25.47
CA THR A 218 -5.33 -11.25 -25.36
C THR A 218 -6.00 -10.89 -26.69
N THR A 219 -5.54 -9.83 -27.37
CA THR A 219 -6.08 -9.40 -28.67
C THR A 219 -5.90 -10.47 -29.76
N LEU A 220 -4.80 -11.23 -29.68
CA LEU A 220 -4.47 -12.33 -30.60
C LEU A 220 -5.04 -13.68 -30.16
N ASN A 221 -5.82 -13.74 -29.07
CA ASN A 221 -6.32 -14.97 -28.44
C ASN A 221 -5.23 -15.99 -28.06
N LEU A 222 -4.05 -15.49 -27.68
CA LEU A 222 -2.96 -16.28 -27.10
C LEU A 222 -3.09 -16.27 -25.58
N LEU A 223 -3.43 -17.43 -25.01
CA LEU A 223 -3.72 -17.54 -23.58
C LEU A 223 -2.46 -17.87 -22.77
N TRP A 224 -2.26 -17.12 -21.69
CA TRP A 224 -1.27 -17.43 -20.68
C TRP A 224 -1.79 -18.51 -19.74
N SER A 225 -0.92 -19.45 -19.41
CA SER A 225 -1.13 -20.43 -18.35
C SER A 225 0.13 -20.53 -17.53
N GLN A 226 0.03 -21.18 -16.37
CA GLN A 226 1.18 -21.48 -15.55
C GLN A 226 2.33 -22.11 -16.36
N THR A 227 2.05 -23.13 -17.17
CA THR A 227 3.07 -23.81 -17.99
C THR A 227 3.76 -22.86 -18.97
N VAL A 228 2.99 -22.02 -19.67
CA VAL A 228 3.54 -21.05 -20.64
C VAL A 228 4.44 -20.04 -19.91
N ILE A 229 4.06 -19.60 -18.72
CA ILE A 229 4.85 -18.69 -17.90
C ILE A 229 6.19 -19.32 -17.49
N TRP A 230 6.19 -20.56 -17.00
CA TRP A 230 7.42 -21.27 -16.67
C TRP A 230 8.36 -21.42 -17.86
N ILE A 231 7.82 -21.76 -19.04
CA ILE A 231 8.61 -21.87 -20.28
C ILE A 231 9.18 -20.50 -20.66
N THR A 232 8.35 -19.47 -20.72
CA THR A 232 8.77 -18.12 -21.12
C THR A 232 9.87 -17.58 -20.21
N PHE A 233 9.69 -17.66 -18.88
CA PHE A 233 10.72 -17.19 -17.96
C PHE A 233 11.95 -18.12 -17.93
N GLY A 234 11.80 -19.41 -18.18
CA GLY A 234 12.93 -20.32 -18.39
C GLY A 234 13.80 -19.90 -19.59
N VAL A 235 13.17 -19.50 -20.70
CA VAL A 235 13.86 -18.95 -21.88
C VAL A 235 14.53 -17.61 -21.55
N LEU A 236 13.87 -16.71 -20.81
CA LEU A 236 14.48 -15.45 -20.39
C LEU A 236 15.71 -15.66 -19.48
N ILE A 237 15.67 -16.64 -18.59
CA ILE A 237 16.82 -17.00 -17.74
C ILE A 237 17.95 -17.56 -18.59
N ALA A 238 17.67 -18.46 -19.55
CA ALA A 238 18.68 -18.98 -20.46
C ALA A 238 19.32 -17.86 -21.29
N LEU A 239 18.53 -16.92 -21.79
CA LEU A 239 19.01 -15.74 -22.52
C LEU A 239 19.88 -14.84 -21.63
N PHE A 240 19.47 -14.63 -20.37
CA PHE A 240 20.24 -13.87 -19.40
C PHE A 240 21.61 -14.51 -19.14
N ILE A 241 21.66 -15.81 -18.87
CA ILE A 241 22.90 -16.56 -18.67
C ILE A 241 23.77 -16.48 -19.93
N TYR A 242 23.18 -16.65 -21.11
CA TYR A 242 23.88 -16.51 -22.39
C TYR A 242 24.51 -15.11 -22.55
N ARG A 243 23.76 -14.04 -22.26
CA ARG A 243 24.26 -12.66 -22.33
C ARG A 243 25.41 -12.41 -21.35
N LEU A 244 25.30 -12.91 -20.11
CA LEU A 244 26.39 -12.82 -19.12
C LEU A 244 27.65 -13.54 -19.61
N LEU A 245 27.52 -14.77 -20.09
CA LEU A 245 28.65 -15.55 -20.63
C LEU A 245 29.27 -14.87 -21.85
N PHE A 246 28.44 -14.35 -22.77
CA PHE A 246 28.90 -13.65 -23.95
C PHE A 246 29.70 -12.39 -23.60
N SER A 247 29.20 -11.56 -22.68
CA SER A 247 29.91 -10.36 -22.21
C SER A 247 31.23 -10.72 -21.51
N TYR A 248 31.25 -11.78 -20.70
CA TYR A 248 32.45 -12.28 -20.03
C TYR A 248 33.51 -12.75 -21.05
N LEU A 249 33.10 -13.55 -22.04
CA LEU A 249 33.99 -14.05 -23.10
C LEU A 249 34.53 -12.93 -23.99
N GLN A 250 33.71 -11.93 -24.33
CA GLN A 250 34.14 -10.78 -25.13
C GLN A 250 35.22 -9.97 -24.39
N THR A 251 35.03 -9.73 -23.09
CA THR A 251 36.00 -9.01 -22.23
C THR A 251 37.32 -9.77 -22.13
N HIS A 252 37.27 -11.10 -21.91
CA HIS A 252 38.49 -11.92 -21.85
C HIS A 252 39.21 -12.06 -23.21
N ARG A 253 38.48 -12.08 -24.33
CA ARG A 253 39.10 -12.07 -25.67
C ARG A 253 39.82 -10.76 -25.99
N THR A 254 39.26 -9.63 -25.59
CA THR A 254 39.94 -8.33 -25.74
C THR A 254 41.13 -8.18 -24.80
N SER A 255 41.06 -8.74 -23.58
CA SER A 255 42.19 -8.73 -22.64
C SER A 255 43.30 -9.71 -23.01
N ALA A 256 43.01 -10.83 -23.67
CA ALA A 256 44.02 -11.78 -24.14
C ALA A 256 44.94 -11.20 -25.24
N HIS A 257 44.49 -10.17 -25.96
CA HIS A 257 45.31 -9.41 -26.92
C HIS A 257 46.10 -8.25 -26.29
N SER A 258 45.85 -7.91 -25.02
CA SER A 258 46.57 -6.85 -24.28
C SER A 258 47.44 -7.40 -23.15
N PHE A 259 47.74 -8.71 -23.16
CA PHE A 259 48.44 -9.42 -22.08
C PHE A 259 49.98 -9.32 -22.14
N GLU A 260 50.52 -8.34 -22.87
CA GLU A 260 51.98 -8.13 -22.98
C GLU A 260 52.48 -6.85 -22.28
N HIS A 261 51.61 -6.06 -21.60
CA HIS A 261 52.09 -4.78 -21.06
C HIS A 261 51.53 -4.27 -19.73
N ASP A 262 50.90 -5.10 -18.90
CA ASP A 262 50.56 -4.63 -17.54
C ASP A 262 50.76 -5.72 -16.49
N LYS A 263 51.94 -5.69 -15.87
CA LYS A 263 52.38 -6.59 -14.81
C LYS A 263 52.52 -5.84 -13.47
N ASP A 264 51.74 -4.79 -13.25
CA ASP A 264 51.75 -4.05 -11.99
C ASP A 264 50.60 -4.49 -11.07
N THR A 265 50.89 -5.55 -10.32
CA THR A 265 50.52 -5.79 -8.91
C THR A 265 49.21 -5.18 -8.37
N GLU A 266 48.10 -5.92 -8.52
CA GLU A 266 46.94 -5.78 -7.61
C GLU A 266 47.31 -6.32 -6.21
N THR A 267 47.96 -5.47 -5.42
CA THR A 267 47.96 -5.63 -3.96
C THR A 267 46.55 -5.31 -3.46
N ILE A 268 45.92 -6.25 -2.74
CA ILE A 268 44.63 -6.03 -2.08
C ILE A 268 44.83 -4.97 -1.00
N ASN A 269 44.62 -3.72 -1.39
CA ASN A 269 44.81 -2.55 -0.55
C ASN A 269 43.63 -2.48 0.44
N PRO A 270 43.83 -2.38 1.77
CA PRO A 270 42.73 -2.22 2.73
C PRO A 270 41.86 -0.97 2.48
N LYS A 271 42.34 -0.02 1.66
CA LYS A 271 41.53 1.08 1.13
C LYS A 271 40.39 0.62 0.19
N SER A 272 40.50 -0.54 -0.45
CA SER A 272 39.47 -1.07 -1.38
C SER A 272 38.25 -1.63 -0.63
N PHE A 273 38.44 -2.24 0.54
CA PHE A 273 37.33 -2.76 1.35
C PHE A 273 36.46 -1.63 1.93
N ALA A 274 37.08 -0.56 2.46
CA ALA A 274 36.36 0.65 2.87
C ALA A 274 35.67 1.33 1.67
N HIS A 275 36.32 1.42 0.52
CA HIS A 275 35.72 1.99 -0.69
C HIS A 275 34.53 1.17 -1.21
N GLN A 276 34.57 -0.16 -1.07
CA GLN A 276 33.45 -1.06 -1.37
C GLN A 276 32.29 -0.89 -0.38
N LEU A 277 32.57 -0.78 0.92
CA LEU A 277 31.57 -0.56 1.98
C LEU A 277 30.87 0.82 1.84
N PHE A 278 31.55 1.81 1.28
CA PHE A 278 31.02 3.16 1.02
C PHE A 278 30.61 3.39 -0.44
N SER A 279 30.49 2.33 -1.25
CA SER A 279 30.03 2.48 -2.62
C SER A 279 28.54 2.87 -2.67
N ASN A 280 28.15 3.65 -3.67
CA ASN A 280 26.74 4.01 -3.91
C ASN A 280 25.86 2.75 -4.03
N THR A 281 26.39 1.69 -4.62
CA THR A 281 25.76 0.38 -4.76
C THR A 281 25.43 -0.24 -3.39
N PHE A 282 26.42 -0.34 -2.50
CA PHE A 282 26.21 -0.90 -1.18
C PHE A 282 25.19 -0.09 -0.36
N ALA A 283 25.29 1.25 -0.41
CA ALA A 283 24.33 2.11 0.28
C ALA A 283 22.89 1.89 -0.22
N LEU A 284 22.67 1.82 -1.54
CA LEU A 284 21.34 1.57 -2.11
C LEU A 284 20.81 0.18 -1.76
N LEU A 285 21.66 -0.85 -1.83
CA LEU A 285 21.27 -2.22 -1.46
C LEU A 285 20.91 -2.31 0.03
N LEU A 286 21.67 -1.65 0.90
CA LEU A 286 21.37 -1.61 2.32
C LEU A 286 20.04 -0.90 2.59
N ILE A 287 19.81 0.27 1.98
CA ILE A 287 18.52 0.99 2.08
C ILE A 287 17.38 0.10 1.57
N PHE A 288 17.57 -0.59 0.44
CA PHE A 288 16.57 -1.49 -0.13
C PHE A 288 16.24 -2.65 0.80
N VAL A 289 17.24 -3.40 1.27
CA VAL A 289 17.04 -4.57 2.14
C VAL A 289 16.36 -4.14 3.43
N MET A 290 16.82 -3.07 4.07
CA MET A 290 16.22 -2.57 5.29
C MET A 290 14.78 -2.06 5.08
N THR A 291 14.52 -1.38 3.95
CA THR A 291 13.15 -0.96 3.58
C THR A 291 12.26 -2.18 3.38
N LEU A 292 12.71 -3.19 2.62
CA LEU A 292 11.99 -4.44 2.39
C LEU A 292 11.69 -5.16 3.70
N MET A 293 12.66 -5.26 4.61
CA MET A 293 12.43 -5.84 5.94
C MET A 293 11.32 -5.11 6.69
N ILE A 294 11.33 -3.77 6.71
CA ILE A 294 10.26 -2.99 7.34
C ILE A 294 8.90 -3.31 6.70
N ARG A 295 8.83 -3.34 5.36
CA ARG A 295 7.58 -3.64 4.64
C ARG A 295 7.05 -5.04 4.92
N LEU A 296 7.93 -6.05 5.00
CA LEU A 296 7.55 -7.42 5.36
C LEU A 296 7.10 -7.53 6.83
N ILE A 297 7.76 -6.82 7.75
CA ILE A 297 7.36 -6.77 9.15
C ILE A 297 5.95 -6.18 9.29
N MET A 298 5.66 -5.08 8.58
CA MET A 298 4.35 -4.41 8.65
C MET A 298 3.18 -5.35 8.35
N VAL A 299 3.37 -6.32 7.45
CA VAL A 299 2.31 -7.24 7.01
C VAL A 299 2.31 -8.60 7.71
N ARG A 300 3.19 -8.82 8.69
CA ARG A 300 3.41 -10.14 9.32
C ARG A 300 2.17 -10.78 9.94
N ASP A 301 1.20 -9.95 10.30
CA ASP A 301 -0.04 -10.30 11.02
C ASP A 301 -1.29 -10.13 10.16
N LEU A 302 -1.14 -9.93 8.86
CA LEU A 302 -2.26 -9.83 7.94
C LEU A 302 -2.61 -11.21 7.38
N ALA A 303 -3.89 -11.58 7.48
CA ALA A 303 -4.45 -12.77 6.81
C ALA A 303 -4.58 -12.55 5.30
N THR A 304 -4.99 -11.35 4.89
CA THR A 304 -5.07 -10.92 3.49
C THR A 304 -4.55 -9.48 3.36
N PRO A 305 -4.26 -8.99 2.14
CA PRO A 305 -4.00 -7.58 1.93
C PRO A 305 -5.12 -6.69 2.50
N ALA A 306 -4.76 -5.51 3.00
CA ALA A 306 -5.68 -4.66 3.74
C ALA A 306 -6.66 -3.91 2.83
N TRP A 307 -7.80 -3.56 3.42
CA TRP A 307 -8.84 -2.70 2.87
C TRP A 307 -9.57 -3.19 1.61
N VAL A 308 -10.47 -2.33 1.13
CA VAL A 308 -11.41 -2.64 0.07
C VAL A 308 -10.75 -2.72 -1.31
N ASP A 309 -9.69 -1.92 -1.58
CA ASP A 309 -9.10 -1.92 -2.93
C ASP A 309 -8.42 -3.26 -3.25
N SER A 310 -7.84 -3.88 -2.22
CA SER A 310 -7.22 -5.19 -2.32
C SER A 310 -8.18 -6.28 -2.79
N VAL A 311 -9.47 -6.18 -2.47
CA VAL A 311 -10.47 -7.19 -2.82
C VAL A 311 -10.71 -7.20 -4.33
N HIS A 312 -10.95 -6.03 -4.96
CA HIS A 312 -11.09 -5.99 -6.41
C HIS A 312 -9.77 -6.23 -7.13
N HIS A 313 -8.63 -5.90 -6.53
CA HIS A 313 -7.33 -6.31 -7.07
C HIS A 313 -7.23 -7.83 -7.16
N ALA A 314 -7.61 -8.54 -6.11
CA ALA A 314 -7.66 -10.00 -6.13
C ALA A 314 -8.68 -10.51 -7.16
N LEU A 315 -9.86 -9.92 -7.24
CA LEU A 315 -10.90 -10.35 -8.19
C LEU A 315 -10.41 -10.26 -9.64
N ILE A 316 -9.86 -9.10 -10.05
CA ILE A 316 -9.38 -8.91 -11.43
C ILE A 316 -8.18 -9.83 -11.71
N THR A 317 -7.29 -10.05 -10.73
CA THR A 317 -6.19 -11.02 -10.89
C THR A 317 -6.71 -12.44 -11.07
N ARG A 318 -7.72 -12.87 -10.30
CA ARG A 318 -8.37 -14.17 -10.50
C ARG A 318 -8.97 -14.29 -11.90
N LEU A 319 -9.67 -13.25 -12.38
CA LEU A 319 -10.26 -13.27 -13.71
C LEU A 319 -9.20 -13.38 -14.82
N ILE A 320 -8.05 -12.71 -14.67
CA ILE A 320 -6.91 -12.88 -15.58
C ILE A 320 -6.36 -14.30 -15.51
N MET A 321 -6.23 -14.87 -14.30
CA MET A 321 -5.74 -16.23 -14.13
C MET A 321 -6.68 -17.27 -14.75
N ASN A 322 -7.98 -17.07 -14.64
CA ASN A 322 -9.00 -17.95 -15.19
C ASN A 322 -9.07 -17.84 -16.72
N ASN A 323 -8.95 -16.64 -17.27
CA ASN A 323 -9.07 -16.40 -18.72
C ASN A 323 -7.74 -16.56 -19.47
N GLY A 324 -6.60 -16.52 -18.79
CA GLY A 324 -5.28 -16.47 -19.41
C GLY A 324 -4.95 -15.15 -20.11
N GLY A 325 -5.74 -14.10 -19.90
CA GLY A 325 -5.62 -12.81 -20.57
C GLY A 325 -6.50 -11.75 -19.89
N PHE A 326 -6.55 -10.53 -20.43
CA PHE A 326 -7.44 -9.51 -19.89
C PHE A 326 -8.90 -9.92 -20.08
N PRO A 327 -9.74 -9.87 -19.02
CA PRO A 327 -11.13 -10.25 -19.12
C PRO A 327 -11.89 -9.27 -20.02
N ALA A 328 -12.76 -9.80 -20.89
CA ALA A 328 -13.65 -8.98 -21.70
C ALA A 328 -14.78 -8.35 -20.87
N THR A 329 -15.15 -8.99 -19.75
CA THR A 329 -16.18 -8.56 -18.80
C THR A 329 -15.83 -9.02 -17.39
N TYR A 330 -16.32 -8.31 -16.38
CA TYR A 330 -16.24 -8.72 -14.97
C TYR A 330 -17.50 -9.47 -14.48
N LEU A 331 -18.48 -9.73 -15.36
CA LEU A 331 -19.65 -10.53 -15.02
C LEU A 331 -19.26 -11.97 -14.62
N PRO A 332 -20.01 -12.61 -13.70
CA PRO A 332 -21.19 -12.08 -12.99
C PRO A 332 -20.86 -11.20 -11.76
N TYR A 333 -19.58 -10.96 -11.45
CA TYR A 333 -19.15 -10.26 -10.23
C TYR A 333 -19.44 -8.74 -10.26
N LEU A 334 -19.15 -8.09 -11.38
CA LEU A 334 -19.34 -6.64 -11.53
C LEU A 334 -19.90 -6.32 -12.91
N ASN A 335 -20.96 -5.52 -12.94
CA ASN A 335 -21.59 -5.05 -14.18
C ASN A 335 -20.99 -3.69 -14.62
N ILE A 336 -19.70 -3.71 -14.95
CA ILE A 336 -18.97 -2.53 -15.45
C ILE A 336 -18.15 -2.92 -16.69
N PRO A 337 -17.94 -2.01 -17.65
CA PRO A 337 -16.94 -2.16 -18.69
C PRO A 337 -15.56 -2.48 -18.12
N ALA A 338 -14.85 -3.46 -18.70
CA ALA A 338 -13.51 -3.84 -18.24
C ALA A 338 -12.50 -2.67 -18.29
N THR A 339 -12.73 -1.69 -19.17
CA THR A 339 -11.87 -0.51 -19.35
C THR A 339 -12.02 0.57 -18.29
N ASP A 340 -13.08 0.52 -17.48
CA ASP A 340 -13.31 1.49 -16.40
C ASP A 340 -12.28 1.36 -15.27
N TYR A 341 -11.55 0.24 -15.26
CA TYR A 341 -10.41 0.04 -14.38
C TYR A 341 -9.17 -0.42 -15.15
N HIS A 342 -8.00 0.00 -14.70
CA HIS A 342 -6.71 -0.36 -15.30
C HIS A 342 -6.27 -1.78 -14.88
N PRO A 343 -6.11 -2.74 -15.82
CA PRO A 343 -5.87 -4.14 -15.46
C PRO A 343 -4.37 -4.47 -15.30
N GLY A 344 -3.46 -3.54 -15.57
CA GLY A 344 -2.04 -3.84 -15.75
C GLY A 344 -1.37 -4.46 -14.53
N PHE A 345 -1.64 -3.94 -13.33
CA PHE A 345 -1.06 -4.48 -12.08
C PHE A 345 -1.52 -5.92 -11.85
N HIS A 346 -2.77 -6.20 -12.16
CA HIS A 346 -3.41 -7.50 -11.96
C HIS A 346 -2.77 -8.58 -12.84
N SER A 347 -2.28 -8.22 -14.04
CA SER A 347 -1.50 -9.14 -14.89
C SER A 347 -0.16 -9.50 -14.27
N ILE A 348 0.52 -8.54 -13.63
CA ILE A 348 1.78 -8.78 -12.92
C ILE A 348 1.52 -9.67 -11.71
N ALA A 349 0.44 -9.42 -10.97
CA ALA A 349 0.02 -10.27 -9.86
C ALA A 349 -0.34 -11.71 -10.31
N ALA A 350 -1.02 -11.87 -11.45
CA ALA A 350 -1.31 -13.19 -12.02
C ALA A 350 -0.01 -13.94 -12.38
N PHE A 351 0.94 -13.26 -13.03
CA PHE A 351 2.24 -13.83 -13.39
C PHE A 351 3.04 -14.21 -12.13
N PHE A 352 3.03 -13.38 -11.10
CA PHE A 352 3.66 -13.70 -9.83
C PHE A 352 3.01 -14.92 -9.15
N THR A 353 1.69 -15.02 -9.17
CA THR A 353 0.94 -16.14 -8.60
C THR A 353 1.28 -17.44 -9.33
N TRP A 354 1.34 -17.44 -10.66
CA TRP A 354 1.76 -18.59 -11.45
C TRP A 354 3.24 -18.99 -11.24
N LEU A 355 4.14 -18.02 -11.04
CA LEU A 355 5.56 -18.32 -10.79
C LEU A 355 5.83 -18.78 -9.35
N SER A 356 5.12 -18.23 -8.38
CA SER A 356 5.33 -18.53 -6.96
C SER A 356 4.49 -19.69 -6.44
N GLN A 357 3.37 -20.03 -7.09
CA GLN A 357 2.41 -21.04 -6.60
C GLN A 357 1.81 -20.70 -5.24
N PHE A 358 1.88 -19.44 -4.82
CA PHE A 358 1.21 -18.96 -3.63
C PHE A 358 -0.29 -18.84 -3.86
N ASP A 359 -1.05 -18.90 -2.76
CA ASP A 359 -2.43 -18.46 -2.82
C ASP A 359 -2.48 -16.96 -3.21
N LEU A 360 -3.62 -16.55 -3.74
CA LEU A 360 -3.77 -15.21 -4.32
C LEU A 360 -3.59 -14.09 -3.29
N ALA A 361 -4.05 -14.27 -2.05
CA ALA A 361 -3.91 -13.26 -1.00
C ALA A 361 -2.44 -13.10 -0.59
N SER A 362 -1.73 -14.20 -0.37
CA SER A 362 -0.29 -14.20 -0.10
C SER A 362 0.52 -13.61 -1.25
N SER A 363 0.15 -13.92 -2.50
CA SER A 363 0.79 -13.40 -3.70
C SER A 363 0.72 -11.88 -3.75
N LEU A 364 -0.45 -11.30 -3.51
CA LEU A 364 -0.65 -9.85 -3.46
C LEU A 364 0.09 -9.18 -2.30
N LEU A 365 0.11 -9.79 -1.11
CA LEU A 365 0.84 -9.27 0.05
C LEU A 365 2.34 -9.15 -0.26
N VAL A 366 2.95 -10.24 -0.72
CA VAL A 366 4.39 -10.32 -0.99
C VAL A 366 4.77 -9.40 -2.16
N LEU A 367 4.05 -9.47 -3.27
CA LEU A 367 4.30 -8.63 -4.43
C LEU A 367 4.15 -7.14 -4.10
N GLY A 368 3.09 -6.79 -3.36
CA GLY A 368 2.85 -5.41 -2.92
C GLY A 368 4.00 -4.86 -2.09
N GLN A 369 4.55 -5.64 -1.15
CA GLN A 369 5.70 -5.20 -0.34
C GLN A 369 7.00 -5.14 -1.14
N ALA A 370 7.21 -6.05 -2.09
CA ALA A 370 8.37 -6.01 -2.98
C ALA A 370 8.38 -4.74 -3.85
N ILE A 371 7.25 -4.40 -4.48
CA ILE A 371 7.09 -3.17 -5.27
C ILE A 371 7.22 -1.93 -4.37
N ASN A 372 6.67 -1.97 -3.15
CA ASN A 372 6.80 -0.88 -2.17
C ASN A 372 8.26 -0.59 -1.84
N ALA A 373 9.05 -1.62 -1.58
CA ALA A 373 10.48 -1.48 -1.32
C ALA A 373 11.25 -1.02 -2.57
N LEU A 374 10.90 -1.51 -3.77
CA LEU A 374 11.53 -1.10 -5.03
C LEU A 374 11.33 0.39 -5.35
N CYS A 375 10.28 1.03 -4.81
CA CYS A 375 10.00 2.45 -5.02
C CYS A 375 11.17 3.37 -4.64
N ILE A 376 12.07 2.95 -3.73
CA ILE A 376 13.26 3.76 -3.39
C ILE A 376 14.19 3.93 -4.60
N PHE A 377 14.27 2.94 -5.50
CA PHE A 377 15.09 3.00 -6.70
C PHE A 377 14.49 3.97 -7.72
N SER A 378 13.17 4.03 -7.81
CA SER A 378 12.44 5.00 -8.61
C SER A 378 12.66 6.43 -8.12
N VAL A 379 12.63 6.65 -6.80
CA VAL A 379 12.97 7.94 -6.19
C VAL A 379 14.44 8.29 -6.41
N PHE A 380 15.36 7.33 -6.27
CA PHE A 380 16.77 7.51 -6.61
C PHE A 380 16.95 7.93 -8.07
N LEU A 381 16.35 7.20 -9.01
CA LEU A 381 16.43 7.44 -10.44
C LEU A 381 15.94 8.83 -10.81
N LEU A 382 14.76 9.24 -10.33
CA LEU A 382 14.25 10.59 -10.59
C LEU A 382 15.20 11.64 -10.01
N THR A 383 15.61 11.49 -8.76
CA THR A 383 16.46 12.47 -8.08
C THR A 383 17.79 12.62 -8.81
N LYS A 384 18.44 11.52 -9.17
CA LYS A 384 19.70 11.54 -9.91
C LYS A 384 19.51 12.13 -11.30
N THR A 385 18.43 11.80 -12.00
CA THR A 385 18.09 12.37 -13.32
C THR A 385 17.97 13.90 -13.26
N LEU A 386 17.27 14.42 -12.25
CA LEU A 386 17.00 15.85 -12.12
C LEU A 386 18.17 16.66 -11.55
N THR A 387 18.91 16.09 -10.59
CA THR A 387 19.99 16.79 -9.86
C THR A 387 21.40 16.48 -10.39
N ARG A 388 21.55 15.41 -11.18
CA ARG A 388 22.83 14.84 -11.61
C ARG A 388 23.77 14.46 -10.47
N ASN A 389 23.21 14.13 -9.30
CA ASN A 389 23.99 13.82 -8.11
C ASN A 389 23.51 12.51 -7.46
N SER A 390 24.36 11.48 -7.48
CA SER A 390 24.04 10.18 -6.87
C SER A 390 23.90 10.26 -5.35
N THR A 391 24.62 11.17 -4.67
CA THR A 391 24.43 11.37 -3.23
C THR A 391 23.04 11.92 -2.95
N ALA A 392 22.56 12.88 -3.75
CA ALA A 392 21.18 13.38 -3.62
C ALA A 392 20.17 12.23 -3.81
N GLY A 393 20.40 11.37 -4.80
CA GLY A 393 19.57 10.18 -5.03
C GLY A 393 19.55 9.21 -3.85
N ILE A 394 20.71 8.88 -3.27
CA ILE A 394 20.80 7.95 -2.12
C ILE A 394 20.05 8.53 -0.92
N VAL A 395 20.20 9.82 -0.64
CA VAL A 395 19.49 10.45 0.48
C VAL A 395 17.99 10.53 0.20
N ALA A 396 17.57 10.80 -1.04
CA ALA A 396 16.15 10.76 -1.41
C ALA A 396 15.55 9.35 -1.25
N ALA A 397 16.27 8.31 -1.68
CA ALA A 397 15.88 6.92 -1.44
C ALA A 397 15.73 6.63 0.06
N PHE A 398 16.68 7.07 0.87
CA PHE A 398 16.63 6.96 2.33
C PHE A 398 15.41 7.69 2.93
N ILE A 399 15.14 8.93 2.51
CA ILE A 399 13.96 9.70 2.97
C ILE A 399 12.67 8.91 2.65
N SER A 400 12.54 8.40 1.42
CA SER A 400 11.36 7.63 0.99
C SER A 400 11.21 6.28 1.70
N GLY A 401 12.33 5.62 2.05
CA GLY A 401 12.32 4.32 2.72
C GLY A 401 11.95 4.42 4.20
N PHE A 402 12.45 5.46 4.89
CA PHE A 402 12.46 5.53 6.35
C PHE A 402 11.72 6.72 6.97
N LEU A 403 11.58 7.86 6.28
CA LEU A 403 11.06 9.08 6.91
C LEU A 403 9.62 9.36 6.54
N THR A 404 9.31 9.34 5.23
CA THR A 404 7.97 9.66 4.75
C THR A 404 6.99 8.52 5.02
N PRO A 405 5.72 8.82 5.37
CA PRO A 405 4.71 7.79 5.58
C PRO A 405 4.38 7.02 4.29
N MET A 406 4.40 7.70 3.14
CA MET A 406 4.35 7.07 1.82
C MET A 406 5.78 6.73 1.34
N PRO A 407 6.01 5.60 0.66
CA PRO A 407 5.01 4.67 0.15
C PRO A 407 4.54 3.61 1.15
N ALA A 408 5.09 3.54 2.38
CA ALA A 408 4.76 2.48 3.35
C ALA A 408 3.25 2.34 3.59
N TYR A 409 2.55 3.46 3.75
CA TYR A 409 1.13 3.51 4.06
C TYR A 409 0.21 3.03 2.91
N TYR A 410 0.69 2.94 1.66
CA TYR A 410 -0.09 2.35 0.55
C TYR A 410 -0.56 0.93 0.87
N THR A 411 0.19 0.19 1.67
CA THR A 411 -0.17 -1.15 2.16
C THR A 411 -1.47 -1.14 2.97
N SER A 412 -1.78 -0.06 3.68
CA SER A 412 -3.00 0.05 4.48
C SER A 412 -4.27 0.18 3.64
N TRP A 413 -4.15 0.61 2.38
CA TRP A 413 -5.30 0.77 1.48
C TRP A 413 -5.33 -0.25 0.37
N GLY A 414 -4.23 -0.95 0.11
CA GLY A 414 -4.11 -1.80 -1.07
C GLY A 414 -3.90 -1.01 -2.36
N ARG A 415 -3.39 0.23 -2.31
CA ARG A 415 -3.16 1.13 -3.46
C ARG A 415 -1.96 0.71 -4.32
N TYR A 416 -1.88 -0.59 -4.63
CA TYR A 416 -0.74 -1.20 -5.30
C TYR A 416 -0.63 -0.80 -6.77
N THR A 417 -1.75 -0.51 -7.45
CA THR A 417 -1.74 -0.01 -8.83
C THR A 417 -1.06 1.35 -8.94
N GLU A 418 -1.41 2.31 -8.07
CA GLU A 418 -0.78 3.64 -8.04
C GLU A 418 0.71 3.54 -7.69
N LEU A 419 1.05 2.79 -6.65
CA LEU A 419 2.43 2.51 -6.26
C LEU A 419 3.25 1.91 -7.43
N THR A 420 2.70 0.94 -8.16
CA THR A 420 3.37 0.33 -9.31
C THR A 420 3.58 1.35 -10.43
N GLY A 421 2.59 2.20 -10.69
CA GLY A 421 2.73 3.32 -11.62
C GLY A 421 3.84 4.28 -11.20
N LEU A 422 3.95 4.56 -9.89
CA LEU A 422 5.02 5.40 -9.32
C LEU A 422 6.40 4.72 -9.34
N VAL A 423 6.50 3.40 -9.54
CA VAL A 423 7.77 2.73 -9.80
C VAL A 423 8.21 2.94 -11.26
N ILE A 424 7.27 2.88 -12.21
CA ILE A 424 7.54 3.01 -13.64
C ILE A 424 7.82 4.46 -14.05
N PHE A 425 7.11 5.45 -13.50
CA PHE A 425 7.12 6.81 -14.05
C PHE A 425 8.50 7.47 -14.22
N PRO A 426 9.53 7.28 -13.36
CA PRO A 426 10.81 7.98 -13.54
C PRO A 426 11.59 7.46 -14.73
N VAL A 427 11.31 6.23 -15.18
CA VAL A 427 12.01 5.60 -16.30
C VAL A 427 11.85 6.42 -17.57
N VAL A 428 10.65 6.94 -17.83
CA VAL A 428 10.38 7.78 -19.00
C VAL A 428 11.23 9.06 -18.95
N MET A 429 11.26 9.74 -17.79
CA MET A 429 12.07 10.95 -17.62
C MET A 429 13.57 10.68 -17.74
N ALA A 430 14.05 9.57 -17.18
CA ALA A 430 15.45 9.17 -17.29
C ALA A 430 15.84 8.89 -18.75
N LEU A 431 15.00 8.21 -19.52
CA LEU A 431 15.25 7.93 -20.94
C LEU A 431 15.21 9.19 -21.81
N ILE A 432 14.26 10.11 -21.57
CA ILE A 432 14.24 11.42 -22.24
C ILE A 432 15.54 12.18 -21.94
N GLN A 433 15.93 12.28 -20.67
CA GLN A 433 17.14 12.99 -20.26
C GLN A 433 18.39 12.34 -20.85
N ALA A 434 18.50 11.01 -20.82
CA ALA A 434 19.64 10.26 -21.34
C ALA A 434 19.77 10.42 -22.86
N TRP A 435 18.67 10.35 -23.62
CA TRP A 435 18.68 10.64 -25.06
C TRP A 435 19.20 12.04 -25.37
N MET A 436 18.78 13.05 -24.59
CA MET A 436 19.24 14.42 -24.77
C MET A 436 20.74 14.64 -24.45
N GLU A 437 21.34 13.73 -23.67
CA GLU A 437 22.73 13.78 -23.26
C GLU A 437 23.65 12.88 -24.10
N ASP A 438 23.09 11.91 -24.82
CA ASP A 438 23.84 11.04 -25.72
C ASP A 438 24.32 11.83 -26.94
N LYS A 439 25.65 11.96 -27.07
CA LYS A 439 26.32 12.63 -28.19
C LYS A 439 26.75 11.67 -29.30
N SER A 440 26.56 10.37 -29.11
CA SER A 440 27.08 9.35 -30.02
C SER A 440 26.20 9.11 -31.24
N ASP A 441 24.96 9.61 -31.25
CA ASP A 441 23.91 9.34 -32.25
C ASP A 441 23.65 7.84 -32.52
N ARG A 442 24.16 6.95 -31.66
CA ARG A 442 23.98 5.51 -31.80
C ARG A 442 22.62 5.12 -31.19
N ASN A 443 21.73 4.63 -32.05
CA ASN A 443 20.44 3.99 -31.71
C ASN A 443 19.39 4.87 -30.99
N PRO A 444 19.02 6.06 -31.52
CA PRO A 444 17.93 6.87 -30.94
C PRO A 444 16.59 6.11 -30.86
N GLY A 445 16.39 5.11 -31.72
CA GLY A 445 15.20 4.26 -31.72
C GLY A 445 14.98 3.48 -30.42
N TRP A 446 16.04 3.09 -29.71
CA TRP A 446 15.89 2.35 -28.44
C TRP A 446 15.40 3.25 -27.30
N TYR A 447 15.86 4.50 -27.24
CA TYR A 447 15.31 5.47 -26.27
C TYR A 447 13.82 5.73 -26.52
N LEU A 448 13.44 5.89 -27.80
CA LEU A 448 12.04 6.04 -28.20
C LEU A 448 11.21 4.80 -27.83
N PHE A 449 11.67 3.61 -28.18
CA PHE A 449 10.94 2.37 -27.93
C PHE A 449 10.78 2.08 -26.43
N LEU A 450 11.87 2.14 -25.65
CA LEU A 450 11.81 1.87 -24.21
C LEU A 450 11.01 2.95 -23.45
N GLY A 451 11.13 4.21 -23.87
CA GLY A 451 10.32 5.30 -23.32
C GLY A 451 8.83 5.10 -23.62
N ALA A 452 8.51 4.72 -24.87
CA ALA A 452 7.15 4.42 -25.28
C ALA A 452 6.57 3.19 -24.58
N LEU A 453 7.37 2.14 -24.39
CA LEU A 453 6.99 0.95 -23.65
C LEU A 453 6.69 1.27 -22.19
N ALA A 454 7.56 2.06 -21.53
CA ALA A 454 7.34 2.52 -20.16
C ALA A 454 6.07 3.38 -20.03
N SER A 455 5.81 4.29 -20.97
CA SER A 455 4.59 5.10 -21.00
C SER A 455 3.33 4.26 -21.28
N ALA A 456 3.39 3.31 -22.22
CA ALA A 456 2.32 2.38 -22.53
C ALA A 456 1.96 1.49 -21.34
N GLY A 457 2.97 0.88 -20.72
CA GLY A 457 2.79 0.08 -19.50
C GLY A 457 2.26 0.90 -18.34
N LEU A 458 2.75 2.13 -18.15
CA LEU A 458 2.23 3.05 -17.13
C LEU A 458 0.74 3.36 -17.33
N PHE A 459 0.31 3.61 -18.58
CA PHE A 459 -1.11 3.80 -18.89
C PHE A 459 -1.95 2.57 -18.52
N MET A 460 -1.48 1.37 -18.85
CA MET A 460 -2.17 0.12 -18.48
C MET A 460 -2.18 -0.14 -16.97
N ILE A 461 -1.24 0.43 -16.21
CA ILE A 461 -1.08 0.23 -14.77
C ILE A 461 -1.89 1.22 -13.95
N HIS A 462 -1.94 2.50 -14.34
CA HIS A 462 -2.70 3.51 -13.62
C HIS A 462 -2.97 4.79 -14.44
N TYR A 463 -4.23 5.08 -14.75
CA TYR A 463 -4.63 6.23 -15.57
C TYR A 463 -4.27 7.59 -14.96
N ARG A 464 -4.26 7.73 -13.63
CA ARG A 464 -3.89 9.02 -12.99
C ARG A 464 -2.37 9.28 -13.02
N VAL A 465 -1.55 8.25 -12.89
CA VAL A 465 -0.10 8.43 -12.79
C VAL A 465 0.50 8.79 -14.15
N ILE A 466 -0.09 8.33 -15.25
CA ILE A 466 0.31 8.80 -16.58
C ILE A 466 0.05 10.31 -16.76
N VAL A 467 -0.99 10.87 -16.12
CA VAL A 467 -1.21 12.32 -16.09
C VAL A 467 -0.18 13.02 -15.24
N PHE A 468 0.23 12.45 -14.10
CA PHE A 468 1.34 12.99 -13.29
C PHE A 468 2.65 13.04 -14.08
N LEU A 469 2.93 12.01 -14.90
CA LEU A 469 4.06 12.02 -15.83
C LEU A 469 3.91 13.14 -16.88
N ALA A 470 2.73 13.31 -17.48
CA ALA A 470 2.48 14.38 -18.42
C ALA A 470 2.74 15.77 -17.80
N CYS A 471 2.26 16.02 -16.58
CA CYS A 471 2.56 17.24 -15.83
C CYS A 471 4.06 17.45 -15.62
N LEU A 472 4.81 16.39 -15.31
CA LEU A 472 6.27 16.47 -15.12
C LEU A 472 6.99 16.79 -16.43
N VAL A 473 6.60 16.16 -17.54
CA VAL A 473 7.16 16.44 -18.88
C VAL A 473 6.85 17.87 -19.32
N ILE A 474 5.63 18.36 -19.09
CA ILE A 474 5.24 19.75 -19.37
C ILE A 474 6.08 20.71 -18.54
N ALA A 475 6.17 20.51 -17.22
CA ALA A 475 7.00 21.32 -16.34
C ALA A 475 8.47 21.30 -16.77
N PHE A 476 8.98 20.15 -17.20
CA PHE A 476 10.35 20.00 -17.71
C PHE A 476 10.60 20.85 -18.97
N ILE A 477 9.68 20.83 -19.92
CA ILE A 477 9.76 21.68 -21.13
C ILE A 477 9.71 23.16 -20.74
N LEU A 478 8.74 23.57 -19.92
CA LEU A 478 8.57 24.96 -19.49
C LEU A 478 9.82 25.51 -18.80
N ILE A 479 10.36 24.80 -17.82
CA ILE A 479 11.56 25.23 -17.09
C ILE A 479 12.79 25.27 -18.00
N ARG A 480 12.90 24.36 -18.98
CA ARG A 480 13.99 24.41 -19.96
C ARG A 480 13.89 25.61 -20.91
N LEU A 481 12.68 26.02 -21.31
CA LEU A 481 12.48 27.24 -22.10
C LEU A 481 12.98 28.47 -21.34
N VAL A 482 12.66 28.57 -20.05
CA VAL A 482 13.02 29.71 -19.19
C VAL A 482 14.51 29.71 -18.80
N PHE A 483 15.05 28.60 -18.29
CA PHE A 483 16.39 28.58 -17.67
C PHE A 483 17.54 28.31 -18.63
N ARG A 484 17.29 27.68 -19.78
CA ARG A 484 18.36 27.31 -20.74
C ARG A 484 18.34 28.16 -22.00
N ASN A 485 17.56 29.25 -22.03
CA ASN A 485 17.35 30.11 -23.21
C ASN A 485 17.12 29.29 -24.48
N LEU A 486 16.36 28.20 -24.39
CA LEU A 486 15.96 27.41 -25.54
C LEU A 486 15.00 28.26 -26.37
N ARG A 487 15.56 29.02 -27.33
CA ARG A 487 14.77 29.77 -28.30
C ARG A 487 13.94 28.77 -29.13
N PHE A 488 12.76 29.20 -29.56
CA PHE A 488 11.98 28.49 -30.58
C PHE A 488 12.87 28.28 -31.81
N GLY A 489 13.37 27.06 -31.98
CA GLY A 489 14.42 26.73 -32.92
C GLY A 489 14.61 25.22 -33.02
N LYS A 490 15.62 24.79 -33.78
CA LYS A 490 15.84 23.38 -34.12
C LYS A 490 15.91 22.49 -32.86
N LYS A 491 16.59 22.91 -31.80
CA LYS A 491 16.73 22.06 -30.59
C LYS A 491 15.40 21.77 -29.86
N LEU A 492 14.54 22.78 -29.71
CA LEU A 492 13.23 22.59 -29.07
C LEU A 492 12.31 21.72 -29.93
N THR A 493 12.29 21.97 -31.24
CA THR A 493 11.48 21.17 -32.19
C THR A 493 11.90 19.70 -32.21
N HIS A 494 13.21 19.40 -32.11
CA HIS A 494 13.68 18.01 -32.01
C HIS A 494 13.24 17.33 -30.71
N ILE A 495 13.27 18.04 -29.57
CA ILE A 495 12.77 17.49 -28.29
C ILE A 495 11.26 17.23 -28.37
N LEU A 496 10.49 18.19 -28.89
CA LEU A 496 9.05 18.04 -29.06
C LEU A 496 8.72 16.89 -30.01
N LEU A 497 9.40 16.78 -31.15
CA LEU A 497 9.22 15.68 -32.09
C LEU A 497 9.56 14.33 -31.45
N PHE A 498 10.63 14.24 -30.67
CA PHE A 498 10.98 13.02 -29.94
C PHE A 498 9.87 12.62 -28.97
N ILE A 499 9.38 13.56 -28.15
CA ILE A 499 8.30 13.31 -27.18
C ILE A 499 7.00 12.93 -27.89
N LEU A 500 6.64 13.61 -28.98
CA LEU A 500 5.45 13.31 -29.78
C LEU A 500 5.55 11.94 -30.48
N THR A 501 6.73 11.59 -30.98
CA THR A 501 6.98 10.27 -31.58
C THR A 501 6.87 9.17 -30.54
N MET A 502 7.46 9.39 -29.36
CA MET A 502 7.34 8.47 -28.23
C MET A 502 5.89 8.32 -27.78
N LEU A 503 5.12 9.41 -27.71
CA LEU A 503 3.68 9.40 -27.41
C LEU A 503 2.90 8.60 -28.46
N GLY A 504 3.13 8.85 -29.75
CA GLY A 504 2.47 8.13 -30.84
C GLY A 504 2.77 6.62 -30.79
N LEU A 505 4.03 6.25 -30.53
CA LEU A 505 4.42 4.85 -30.35
C LEU A 505 3.79 4.23 -29.10
N SER A 506 3.67 4.99 -28.00
CA SER A 506 3.00 4.53 -26.78
C SER A 506 1.54 4.20 -27.05
N ILE A 507 0.83 5.09 -27.75
CA ILE A 507 -0.57 4.90 -28.15
C ILE A 507 -0.70 3.65 -29.03
N LEU A 508 0.23 3.46 -29.97
CA LEU A 508 0.25 2.27 -30.83
C LEU A 508 0.41 0.99 -30.01
N LEU A 509 1.28 0.98 -29.00
CA LEU A 509 1.48 -0.18 -28.12
C LEU A 509 0.25 -0.54 -27.27
N VAL A 510 -0.68 0.41 -27.04
CA VAL A 510 -1.92 0.16 -26.27
C VAL A 510 -3.19 0.33 -27.11
N LEU A 511 -3.07 0.32 -28.44
CA LEU A 511 -4.16 0.63 -29.35
C LEU A 511 -5.45 -0.18 -29.09
N PRO A 512 -5.39 -1.50 -28.83
CA PRO A 512 -6.60 -2.28 -28.56
C PRO A 512 -7.34 -1.86 -27.28
N TRP A 513 -6.65 -1.26 -26.31
CA TRP A 513 -7.23 -0.84 -25.04
C TRP A 513 -7.66 0.64 -25.04
N ILE A 514 -6.82 1.52 -25.61
CA ILE A 514 -7.03 2.97 -25.51
C ILE A 514 -8.31 3.44 -26.22
N ILE A 515 -8.70 2.81 -27.33
CA ILE A 515 -9.94 3.19 -28.05
C ILE A 515 -11.18 2.93 -27.18
N PRO A 516 -11.40 1.70 -26.64
CA PRO A 516 -12.45 1.46 -25.65
C PRO A 516 -12.35 2.35 -24.41
N THR A 517 -11.15 2.57 -23.83
CA THR A 517 -10.99 3.44 -22.65
C THR A 517 -11.42 4.88 -22.94
N VAL A 518 -11.06 5.44 -24.09
CA VAL A 518 -11.49 6.78 -24.49
C VAL A 518 -13.02 6.82 -24.59
N LYS A 519 -13.62 5.84 -25.26
CA LYS A 519 -15.06 5.79 -25.50
C LYS A 519 -15.88 5.57 -24.22
N ASN A 520 -15.47 4.62 -23.38
CA ASN A 520 -16.28 4.13 -22.27
C ASN A 520 -15.96 4.83 -20.95
N THR A 521 -14.74 5.35 -20.78
CA THR A 521 -14.27 5.86 -19.49
C THR A 521 -13.94 7.36 -19.56
N LEU A 522 -13.11 7.80 -20.51
CA LEU A 522 -12.65 9.21 -20.54
C LEU A 522 -13.72 10.18 -21.06
N LEU A 523 -14.36 9.89 -22.20
CA LEU A 523 -15.37 10.78 -22.78
C LEU A 523 -16.57 10.98 -21.83
N PRO A 524 -17.14 9.94 -21.20
CA PRO A 524 -18.22 10.11 -20.23
C PRO A 524 -17.84 11.04 -19.08
N VAL A 525 -16.64 10.88 -18.50
CA VAL A 525 -16.15 11.73 -17.41
C VAL A 525 -15.96 13.18 -17.85
N LEU A 526 -15.43 13.42 -19.05
CA LEU A 526 -15.26 14.78 -19.59
C LEU A 526 -16.59 15.45 -19.95
N SER A 527 -17.60 14.66 -20.32
CA SER A 527 -18.95 15.13 -20.65
C SER A 527 -19.88 15.27 -19.44
N ALA A 528 -19.47 14.75 -18.28
CA ALA A 528 -20.26 14.79 -17.07
C ALA A 528 -20.54 16.26 -16.67
N PRO A 529 -21.78 16.62 -16.31
CA PRO A 529 -22.09 17.97 -15.88
C PRO A 529 -21.23 18.36 -14.67
N VAL A 530 -20.72 19.59 -14.65
CA VAL A 530 -20.02 20.13 -13.49
C VAL A 530 -21.07 20.41 -12.41
N THR A 531 -21.29 19.46 -11.51
CA THR A 531 -22.39 19.51 -10.52
C THR A 531 -22.01 20.14 -9.18
N THR A 532 -20.72 20.28 -8.88
CA THR A 532 -20.26 20.69 -7.54
C THR A 532 -19.30 21.87 -7.57
N SER A 533 -19.62 22.94 -6.82
CA SER A 533 -18.65 23.94 -6.38
C SER A 533 -17.97 23.47 -5.09
N ALA A 534 -17.09 22.47 -5.19
CA ALA A 534 -16.26 22.05 -4.07
C ALA A 534 -15.20 23.14 -3.79
N SER A 535 -14.97 23.50 -2.52
CA SER A 535 -13.91 24.45 -2.20
C SER A 535 -12.55 23.84 -2.56
N PRO A 536 -11.63 24.58 -3.20
CA PRO A 536 -10.28 24.08 -3.46
C PRO A 536 -9.65 23.60 -2.15
N LEU A 537 -9.00 22.42 -2.19
CA LEU A 537 -8.25 21.86 -1.05
C LEU A 537 -9.08 21.62 0.23
N GLN A 538 -10.41 21.56 0.15
CA GLN A 538 -11.28 21.40 1.32
C GLN A 538 -10.99 20.11 2.12
N ASP A 539 -10.58 19.05 1.43
CA ASP A 539 -10.25 17.74 1.99
C ASP A 539 -8.76 17.40 1.78
N PHE A 540 -7.86 18.15 2.43
CA PHE A 540 -6.42 17.87 2.42
C PHE A 540 -5.93 17.27 3.76
N PRO A 541 -5.98 15.93 3.93
CA PRO A 541 -5.64 15.26 5.19
C PRO A 541 -4.13 15.16 5.45
N TRP A 542 -3.54 16.26 5.94
CA TRP A 542 -2.12 16.43 6.31
C TRP A 542 -1.43 15.25 7.01
N ALA A 543 -2.17 14.38 7.69
CA ALA A 543 -1.65 13.17 8.30
C ALA A 543 -0.89 12.28 7.29
N TYR A 544 -1.29 12.22 6.01
CA TYR A 544 -0.59 11.43 5.00
C TYR A 544 0.75 12.01 4.56
N LEU A 545 1.08 13.23 4.97
CA LEU A 545 2.41 13.83 4.78
C LEU A 545 3.19 13.95 6.08
N THR A 546 2.51 14.05 7.22
CA THR A 546 3.12 14.44 8.50
C THR A 546 3.31 13.30 9.49
N SER A 547 2.64 12.15 9.30
CA SER A 547 2.87 10.95 10.12
C SER A 547 4.30 10.39 9.95
N ALA A 548 4.70 9.52 10.88
CA ALA A 548 6.08 9.06 11.02
C ALA A 548 7.07 10.24 11.17
N LEU A 549 8.15 10.27 10.39
CA LEU A 549 9.06 11.42 10.31
C LEU A 549 8.74 12.34 9.12
N GLY A 550 7.48 12.31 8.66
CA GLY A 550 7.02 13.07 7.50
C GLY A 550 7.15 14.58 7.68
N LYS A 551 6.88 15.12 8.88
CA LYS A 551 7.11 16.55 9.19
C LYS A 551 8.55 16.96 8.94
N GLN A 552 9.50 16.15 9.39
CA GLN A 552 10.93 16.39 9.23
C GLN A 552 11.33 16.31 7.75
N ALA A 553 10.80 15.33 7.01
CA ALA A 553 11.01 15.23 5.56
C ALA A 553 10.46 16.46 4.82
N MET A 554 9.29 16.97 5.19
CA MET A 554 8.71 18.20 4.63
C MET A 554 9.59 19.43 4.93
N VAL A 555 10.13 19.56 6.14
CA VAL A 555 11.07 20.64 6.47
C VAL A 555 12.32 20.56 5.57
N LEU A 556 12.91 19.38 5.40
CA LEU A 556 14.05 19.18 4.50
C LEU A 556 13.69 19.55 3.05
N ALA A 557 12.50 19.19 2.59
CA ALA A 557 12.01 19.54 1.26
C ALA A 557 11.83 21.06 1.09
N GLY A 558 11.25 21.74 2.08
CA GLY A 558 11.10 23.20 2.09
C GLY A 558 12.45 23.92 2.03
N LEU A 559 13.43 23.46 2.83
CA LEU A 559 14.80 23.97 2.77
C LEU A 559 15.46 23.69 1.41
N GLY A 560 15.23 22.52 0.83
CA GLY A 560 15.71 22.18 -0.51
C GLY A 560 15.12 23.04 -1.61
N LEU A 561 13.82 23.34 -1.53
CA LEU A 561 13.15 24.25 -2.45
C LEU A 561 13.76 25.65 -2.35
N ILE A 562 13.81 26.23 -1.15
CA ILE A 562 14.39 27.55 -0.91
C ILE A 562 15.84 27.61 -1.40
N TRP A 563 16.66 26.63 -1.03
CA TRP A 563 18.07 26.56 -1.43
C TRP A 563 18.25 26.47 -2.94
N SER A 564 17.43 25.64 -3.61
CA SER A 564 17.48 25.50 -5.06
C SER A 564 17.06 26.79 -5.78
N ILE A 565 16.06 27.51 -5.27
CA ILE A 565 15.63 28.81 -5.81
C ILE A 565 16.74 29.85 -5.65
N ILE A 566 17.32 29.98 -4.45
CA ILE A 566 18.45 30.90 -4.16
C ILE A 566 19.63 30.62 -5.08
N LYS A 567 19.97 29.34 -5.29
CA LYS A 567 21.06 28.91 -6.17
C LYS A 567 20.68 28.88 -7.66
N LYS A 568 19.47 29.32 -8.02
CA LYS A 568 18.92 29.32 -9.39
C LYS A 568 19.02 27.95 -10.08
N GLN A 569 18.78 26.89 -9.31
CA GLN A 569 18.86 25.52 -9.78
C GLN A 569 17.51 25.07 -10.32
N ALA A 570 17.49 24.56 -11.55
CA ALA A 570 16.26 24.22 -12.26
C ALA A 570 15.37 23.20 -11.54
N VAL A 571 15.95 22.31 -10.72
CA VAL A 571 15.22 21.28 -9.97
C VAL A 571 14.12 21.84 -9.07
N GLY A 572 14.36 22.98 -8.42
CA GLY A 572 13.38 23.62 -7.54
C GLY A 572 12.14 24.09 -8.30
N TYR A 573 12.39 24.87 -9.35
CA TYR A 573 11.33 25.40 -10.22
C TYR A 573 10.56 24.28 -10.93
N LEU A 574 11.26 23.23 -11.36
CA LEU A 574 10.66 22.08 -12.00
C LEU A 574 9.68 21.35 -11.07
N LEU A 575 10.11 21.04 -9.84
CA LEU A 575 9.25 20.32 -8.90
C LEU A 575 8.11 21.20 -8.39
N ALA A 576 8.34 22.50 -8.18
CA ALA A 576 7.27 23.44 -7.84
C ALA A 576 6.23 23.54 -8.97
N ALA A 577 6.65 23.68 -10.22
CA ALA A 577 5.75 23.71 -11.37
C ALA A 577 5.01 22.38 -11.55
N TRP A 578 5.69 21.25 -11.35
CA TRP A 578 5.07 19.93 -11.43
C TRP A 578 3.96 19.74 -10.38
N VAL A 579 4.26 20.06 -9.11
CA VAL A 579 3.27 19.99 -8.02
C VAL A 579 2.09 20.94 -8.28
N LEU A 580 2.35 22.16 -8.74
CA LEU A 580 1.31 23.13 -9.10
C LEU A 580 0.39 22.60 -10.21
N LEU A 581 0.95 22.01 -11.27
CA LEU A 581 0.16 21.43 -12.36
C LEU A 581 -0.70 20.24 -11.89
N MET A 582 -0.17 19.39 -11.00
CA MET A 582 -0.96 18.29 -10.44
C MET A 582 -2.14 18.80 -9.61
N PHE A 583 -1.94 19.80 -8.74
CA PHE A 583 -3.04 20.39 -7.97
C PHE A 583 -4.03 21.16 -8.84
N LEU A 584 -3.57 21.81 -9.91
CA LEU A 584 -4.47 22.46 -10.87
C LEU A 584 -5.44 21.44 -11.48
N LEU A 585 -4.93 20.28 -11.92
CA LEU A 585 -5.77 19.23 -12.49
C LEU A 585 -6.66 18.53 -11.45
N ALA A 586 -6.20 18.42 -10.20
CA ALA A 586 -6.99 17.81 -9.12
C ALA A 586 -8.15 18.70 -8.63
N ASN A 587 -8.21 19.97 -9.05
CA ASN A 587 -9.22 20.94 -8.62
C ASN A 587 -9.93 21.59 -9.82
N LEU A 588 -10.03 20.91 -10.96
CA LEU A 588 -10.76 21.43 -12.14
C LEU A 588 -12.23 21.69 -11.82
N ASP A 589 -12.90 20.86 -11.02
CA ASP A 589 -14.29 21.08 -10.60
C ASP A 589 -14.45 22.37 -9.79
N SER A 590 -13.51 22.65 -8.87
CA SER A 590 -13.46 23.92 -8.13
C SER A 590 -13.27 25.13 -9.06
N LEU A 591 -12.63 24.93 -10.21
CA LEU A 591 -12.46 25.93 -11.27
C LEU A 591 -13.59 25.92 -12.31
N ARG A 592 -14.59 25.06 -12.15
CA ARG A 592 -15.71 24.85 -13.09
C ARG A 592 -15.26 24.42 -14.49
N LEU A 593 -14.17 23.66 -14.55
CA LEU A 593 -13.63 23.08 -15.78
C LEU A 593 -14.00 21.59 -15.88
N PRO A 594 -14.23 21.05 -17.10
CA PRO A 594 -14.60 19.66 -17.29
C PRO A 594 -13.49 18.70 -16.82
N GLY A 595 -13.90 17.53 -16.32
CA GLY A 595 -13.00 16.43 -15.95
C GLY A 595 -12.43 16.49 -14.53
N GLY A 596 -13.00 17.24 -13.59
CA GLY A 596 -12.45 17.34 -12.23
C GLY A 596 -12.55 16.08 -11.37
N SER A 597 -13.34 15.08 -11.78
CA SER A 597 -13.34 13.75 -11.13
C SER A 597 -12.20 12.82 -11.59
N LEU A 598 -11.43 13.20 -12.63
CA LEU A 598 -10.34 12.37 -13.16
C LEU A 598 -9.19 12.22 -12.14
N ILE A 599 -8.84 13.31 -11.45
CA ILE A 599 -7.76 13.36 -10.47
C ILE A 599 -8.31 13.95 -9.18
N THR A 600 -8.06 13.28 -8.07
CA THR A 600 -8.46 13.77 -6.75
C THR A 600 -7.27 14.34 -5.99
N ASN A 601 -7.54 15.27 -5.06
CA ASN A 601 -6.52 15.82 -4.16
C ASN A 601 -5.78 14.72 -3.40
N LEU A 602 -6.49 13.67 -2.96
CA LEU A 602 -5.89 12.52 -2.29
C LEU A 602 -4.83 11.82 -3.18
N SER A 603 -5.11 11.56 -4.46
CA SER A 603 -4.12 10.93 -5.36
C SER A 603 -2.86 11.80 -5.54
N VAL A 604 -3.00 13.13 -5.58
CA VAL A 604 -1.84 14.04 -5.62
C VAL A 604 -1.07 13.97 -4.31
N GLU A 605 -1.75 14.10 -3.18
CA GLU A 605 -1.16 14.11 -1.83
C GLU A 605 -0.28 12.89 -1.58
N ILE A 606 -0.79 11.70 -1.87
CA ILE A 606 -0.12 10.43 -1.56
C ILE A 606 1.07 10.15 -2.49
N SER A 607 1.17 10.92 -3.59
CA SER A 607 2.32 10.95 -4.50
C SER A 607 3.38 12.01 -4.12
N LEU A 608 3.08 12.97 -3.23
CA LEU A 608 4.00 14.08 -2.88
C LEU A 608 5.26 13.63 -2.12
N PHE A 609 5.31 12.41 -1.59
CA PHE A 609 6.55 11.89 -0.98
C PHE A 609 7.73 11.89 -1.97
N ILE A 610 7.47 11.78 -3.27
CA ILE A 610 8.50 11.84 -4.32
C ILE A 610 9.16 13.22 -4.38
N PRO A 611 8.44 14.33 -4.69
CA PRO A 611 9.07 15.66 -4.70
C PRO A 611 9.63 16.05 -3.32
N ILE A 612 9.00 15.63 -2.22
CA ILE A 612 9.54 15.82 -0.86
C ILE A 612 10.91 15.15 -0.72
N ALA A 613 11.02 13.87 -1.10
CA ALA A 613 12.27 13.12 -1.03
C ALA A 613 13.34 13.69 -1.97
N VAL A 614 12.99 14.09 -3.19
CA VAL A 614 13.92 14.67 -4.17
C VAL A 614 14.49 15.99 -3.64
N LEU A 615 13.64 16.91 -3.14
CA LEU A 615 14.08 18.20 -2.60
C LEU A 615 14.88 18.04 -1.31
N GLY A 616 14.44 17.16 -0.40
CA GLY A 616 15.16 16.86 0.84
C GLY A 616 16.52 16.21 0.58
N GLY A 617 16.58 15.26 -0.36
CA GLY A 617 17.82 14.61 -0.79
C GLY A 617 18.76 15.60 -1.48
N TYR A 618 18.23 16.49 -2.32
CA TYR A 618 19.00 17.58 -2.91
C TYR A 618 19.61 18.47 -1.83
N PHE A 619 18.83 18.98 -0.88
CA PHE A 619 19.33 19.83 0.21
C PHE A 619 20.44 19.15 1.02
N ALA A 620 20.17 17.92 1.50
CA ALA A 620 21.13 17.15 2.28
C ALA A 620 22.44 16.91 1.50
N SER A 621 22.36 16.66 0.19
CA SER A 621 23.56 16.51 -0.65
C SER A 621 24.41 17.78 -0.70
N GLN A 622 23.78 18.97 -0.71
CA GLN A 622 24.50 20.24 -0.69
C GLN A 622 25.19 20.47 0.66
N VAL A 623 24.53 20.10 1.76
CA VAL A 623 25.11 20.16 3.11
C VAL A 623 26.30 19.22 3.23
N ILE A 624 26.13 17.94 2.85
CA ILE A 624 27.21 16.93 2.86
C ILE A 624 28.38 17.37 1.98
N GLY A 625 28.10 17.89 0.78
CA GLY A 625 29.11 18.40 -0.13
C GLY A 625 29.88 19.60 0.42
N SER A 626 29.19 20.51 1.11
CA SER A 626 29.81 21.68 1.75
C SER A 626 30.65 21.28 2.96
N TRP A 627 30.16 20.35 3.78
CA TRP A 627 30.89 19.79 4.92
C TRP A 627 32.21 19.16 4.46
N LYS A 628 32.18 18.34 3.40
CA LYS A 628 33.37 17.70 2.83
C LYS A 628 34.43 18.70 2.35
N LYS A 629 34.03 19.89 1.85
CA LYS A 629 34.96 20.92 1.40
C LYS A 629 35.69 21.63 2.53
N VAL A 630 35.05 21.77 3.69
CA VAL A 630 35.61 22.48 4.86
C VAL A 630 36.39 21.53 5.79
N THR A 631 36.21 20.21 5.63
CA THR A 631 36.85 19.20 6.48
C THR A 631 38.27 18.90 6.01
N SER A 632 39.25 18.98 6.92
CA SER A 632 40.63 18.59 6.63
C SER A 632 40.75 17.08 6.37
N GLN A 633 41.76 16.64 5.62
CA GLN A 633 41.95 15.21 5.30
C GLN A 633 42.05 14.32 6.56
N ARG A 634 42.56 14.85 7.68
CA ARG A 634 42.64 14.13 8.96
C ARG A 634 41.27 13.87 9.61
N LEU A 635 40.27 14.72 9.32
CA LEU A 635 38.91 14.63 9.86
C LEU A 635 37.91 13.97 8.88
N ALA A 636 38.36 13.54 7.70
CA ALA A 636 37.50 12.95 6.68
C ALA A 636 36.84 11.63 7.14
N ILE A 637 37.59 10.76 7.82
CA ILE A 637 37.04 9.49 8.34
C ILE A 637 36.06 9.74 9.49
N PRO A 638 36.39 10.51 10.55
CA PRO A 638 35.43 10.83 11.62
C PRO A 638 34.12 11.44 11.11
N THR A 639 34.17 12.35 10.13
CA THR A 639 32.96 12.97 9.58
C THR A 639 32.09 12.00 8.79
N GLN A 640 32.69 11.06 8.05
CA GLN A 640 31.95 9.97 7.40
C GLN A 640 31.29 9.03 8.41
N VAL A 641 32.00 8.67 9.48
CA VAL A 641 31.46 7.84 10.56
C VAL A 641 30.30 8.54 11.26
N ILE A 642 30.44 9.82 11.61
CA ILE A 642 29.36 10.63 12.21
C ILE A 642 28.15 10.69 11.27
N THR A 643 28.39 10.91 9.96
CA THR A 643 27.31 10.92 8.97
C THR A 643 26.58 9.57 8.96
N LEU A 644 27.32 8.47 8.90
CA LEU A 644 26.74 7.11 8.94
C LEU A 644 25.92 6.89 10.21
N ILE A 645 26.44 7.26 11.38
CA ILE A 645 25.73 7.15 12.67
C ILE A 645 24.42 7.95 12.62
N ILE A 646 24.44 9.18 12.09
CA ILE A 646 23.21 9.99 11.94
C ILE A 646 22.20 9.26 11.04
N PHE A 647 22.62 8.74 9.89
CA PHE A 647 21.73 7.97 9.00
C PHE A 647 21.18 6.71 9.68
N VAL A 648 22.00 5.97 10.42
CA VAL A 648 21.55 4.78 11.15
C VAL A 648 20.55 5.15 12.25
N CYS A 649 20.83 6.18 13.06
CA CYS A 649 19.94 6.64 14.12
C CYS A 649 18.61 7.16 13.57
N VAL A 650 18.64 8.02 12.54
CA VAL A 650 17.42 8.54 11.91
C VAL A 650 16.65 7.41 11.22
N GLY A 651 17.35 6.49 10.56
CA GLY A 651 16.75 5.34 9.90
C GLY A 651 16.04 4.41 10.88
N TYR A 652 16.66 4.15 12.04
CA TYR A 652 16.06 3.38 13.13
C TYR A 652 14.82 4.06 13.71
N LEU A 653 14.88 5.37 13.99
CA LEU A 653 13.74 6.14 14.49
C LEU A 653 12.57 6.14 13.50
N GLY A 654 12.88 6.29 12.20
CA GLY A 654 11.91 6.21 11.12
C GLY A 654 11.29 4.81 11.00
N ALA A 655 12.12 3.77 10.96
CA ALA A 655 11.70 2.38 10.91
C ALA A 655 10.75 2.02 12.06
N LYS A 656 11.07 2.42 13.29
CA LYS A 656 10.24 2.19 14.49
C LYS A 656 8.82 2.74 14.32
N GLN A 657 8.67 3.90 13.68
CA GLN A 657 7.35 4.50 13.42
C GLN A 657 6.64 3.87 12.23
N LEU A 658 7.38 3.56 11.15
CA LEU A 658 6.81 2.96 9.94
C LEU A 658 6.31 1.53 10.16
N VAL A 659 6.98 0.73 10.99
CA VAL A 659 6.56 -0.65 11.31
C VAL A 659 5.12 -0.71 11.87
N ALA A 660 4.68 0.33 12.56
CA ALA A 660 3.35 0.41 13.17
C ALA A 660 2.37 1.33 12.40
N ILE A 661 2.67 1.71 11.16
CA ILE A 661 1.91 2.74 10.43
C ILE A 661 0.57 2.26 9.85
N LEU A 662 0.36 0.95 9.70
CA LEU A 662 -0.87 0.42 9.11
C LEU A 662 -2.09 0.83 9.95
N ASN A 663 -3.16 1.27 9.28
CA ASN A 663 -4.39 1.65 9.94
C ASN A 663 -5.18 0.39 10.35
N PRO A 664 -5.39 0.14 11.66
CA PRO A 664 -6.09 -1.06 12.10
C PRO A 664 -7.54 -1.17 11.61
N ALA A 665 -8.20 -0.05 11.33
CA ALA A 665 -9.56 -0.06 10.78
C ALA A 665 -9.63 -0.68 9.38
N THR A 666 -8.49 -0.74 8.68
CA THR A 666 -8.42 -1.29 7.34
C THR A 666 -8.23 -2.81 7.28
N LEU A 667 -8.02 -3.45 8.43
CA LEU A 667 -7.75 -4.87 8.52
C LEU A 667 -9.08 -5.64 8.65
N LEU A 668 -9.67 -5.97 7.49
CA LEU A 668 -11.02 -6.54 7.40
C LEU A 668 -11.07 -8.03 7.77
N SER A 669 -10.11 -8.82 7.28
CA SER A 669 -10.05 -10.27 7.47
C SER A 669 -9.22 -10.68 8.68
N ARG A 670 -9.47 -11.89 9.14
CA ARG A 670 -8.73 -12.64 10.16
C ARG A 670 -8.34 -14.00 9.62
N GLN A 671 -7.41 -14.67 10.27
CA GLN A 671 -6.93 -15.95 9.76
C GLN A 671 -8.00 -17.06 9.82
N ALA A 672 -8.91 -16.99 10.80
CA ALA A 672 -10.06 -17.87 10.90
C ALA A 672 -11.01 -17.77 9.67
N ASP A 673 -11.09 -16.60 9.03
CA ASP A 673 -11.96 -16.40 7.87
C ASP A 673 -11.52 -17.26 6.66
N LEU A 674 -10.22 -17.50 6.48
CA LEU A 674 -9.70 -18.25 5.33
C LEU A 674 -10.19 -19.71 5.31
N SER A 675 -10.27 -20.35 6.49
CA SER A 675 -10.82 -21.70 6.62
C SER A 675 -12.30 -21.76 6.24
N ALA A 676 -13.08 -20.74 6.65
CA ALA A 676 -14.49 -20.65 6.31
C ALA A 676 -14.71 -20.36 4.82
N ILE A 677 -13.89 -19.51 4.21
CA ILE A 677 -13.92 -19.25 2.76
C ILE A 677 -13.62 -20.53 1.97
N GLN A 678 -12.66 -21.33 2.42
CA GLN A 678 -12.39 -22.63 1.81
C GLN A 678 -13.57 -23.60 1.97
N TRP A 679 -14.23 -23.60 3.14
CA TRP A 679 -15.44 -24.39 3.35
C TRP A 679 -16.56 -23.95 2.40
N VAL A 680 -16.79 -22.64 2.23
CA VAL A 680 -17.78 -22.09 1.27
C VAL A 680 -17.51 -22.60 -0.13
N LYS A 681 -16.25 -22.51 -0.59
CA LYS A 681 -15.84 -22.97 -1.93
C LYS A 681 -16.22 -24.43 -2.20
N LEU A 682 -16.20 -25.28 -1.18
CA LEU A 682 -16.45 -26.72 -1.29
C LEU A 682 -17.93 -27.10 -1.09
N ASN A 683 -18.72 -26.28 -0.39
CA ASN A 683 -20.05 -26.67 0.10
C ASN A 683 -21.20 -25.80 -0.43
N ILE A 684 -20.92 -24.60 -0.95
CA ILE A 684 -21.93 -23.69 -1.51
C ILE A 684 -21.75 -23.62 -3.02
N PRO A 685 -22.82 -23.71 -3.83
CA PRO A 685 -22.75 -23.59 -5.27
C PRO A 685 -21.99 -22.34 -5.73
N GLU A 686 -21.29 -22.45 -6.87
CA GLU A 686 -20.63 -21.29 -7.48
C GLU A 686 -21.68 -20.26 -7.90
N TYR A 687 -21.32 -18.98 -7.78
CA TYR A 687 -22.18 -17.82 -8.06
C TYR A 687 -23.42 -17.65 -7.17
N GLU A 688 -23.60 -18.46 -6.12
CA GLU A 688 -24.57 -18.14 -5.07
C GLU A 688 -24.18 -16.81 -4.40
N THR A 689 -25.14 -15.92 -4.20
CA THR A 689 -24.91 -14.63 -3.51
C THR A 689 -24.94 -14.83 -2.01
N ILE A 690 -23.84 -14.49 -1.36
CA ILE A 690 -23.68 -14.56 0.10
C ILE A 690 -23.72 -13.15 0.68
N VAL A 691 -24.65 -12.94 1.62
CA VAL A 691 -24.77 -11.66 2.33
C VAL A 691 -23.69 -11.57 3.41
N LEU A 692 -22.98 -10.45 3.43
CA LEU A 692 -21.90 -10.17 4.37
C LEU A 692 -22.35 -9.16 5.43
N ASN A 693 -21.43 -8.74 6.29
CA ASN A 693 -21.60 -7.55 7.12
C ASN A 693 -21.33 -6.26 6.31
N PRO A 694 -22.32 -5.52 5.80
CA PRO A 694 -22.09 -4.23 5.15
C PRO A 694 -21.66 -3.15 6.14
N PHE A 695 -20.80 -2.24 5.71
CA PHE A 695 -20.57 -0.94 6.36
C PHE A 695 -20.52 0.18 5.32
N ALA A 696 -20.92 1.39 5.73
CA ALA A 696 -20.82 2.57 4.88
C ALA A 696 -19.35 2.93 4.68
N TRP A 697 -18.85 2.79 3.46
CA TRP A 697 -17.43 3.04 3.14
C TRP A 697 -17.17 4.50 2.77
N GLY A 698 -18.05 5.10 1.96
CA GLY A 698 -17.93 6.47 1.47
C GLY A 698 -18.60 6.65 0.10
N TYR A 699 -18.81 7.90 -0.33
CA TYR A 699 -19.39 8.23 -1.64
C TYR A 699 -20.77 7.59 -1.93
N GLY A 700 -21.54 7.26 -0.89
CA GLY A 700 -22.81 6.54 -1.02
C GLY A 700 -22.67 5.02 -1.28
N LEU A 701 -21.46 4.47 -1.13
CA LEU A 701 -21.14 3.06 -1.34
C LEU A 701 -20.94 2.32 0.00
N TYR A 702 -21.16 1.02 -0.07
CA TYR A 702 -20.98 0.06 1.01
C TYR A 702 -19.86 -0.93 0.68
N ALA A 703 -19.24 -1.49 1.71
CA ALA A 703 -18.23 -2.55 1.56
C ALA A 703 -18.43 -3.62 2.65
N GLY A 704 -17.82 -4.80 2.45
CA GLY A 704 -17.84 -5.87 3.46
C GLY A 704 -16.92 -5.53 4.63
N ASN A 705 -17.42 -5.67 5.86
CA ASN A 705 -16.72 -5.30 7.10
C ASN A 705 -15.85 -6.43 7.68
N ASP A 706 -15.83 -7.62 7.09
CA ASP A 706 -15.12 -8.79 7.61
C ASP A 706 -14.43 -9.60 6.50
N GLY A 707 -13.85 -10.75 6.86
CA GLY A 707 -13.16 -11.61 5.91
C GLY A 707 -14.06 -12.23 4.83
N GLY A 708 -15.38 -12.21 5.00
CA GLY A 708 -16.31 -12.67 3.97
C GLY A 708 -16.23 -11.86 2.68
N TYR A 709 -15.70 -10.64 2.75
CA TYR A 709 -15.47 -9.79 1.58
C TYR A 709 -14.45 -10.38 0.59
N TRP A 710 -13.68 -11.39 1.02
CA TRP A 710 -12.74 -12.13 0.17
C TRP A 710 -13.36 -13.38 -0.50
N LEU A 711 -14.65 -13.66 -0.33
CA LEU A 711 -15.32 -14.80 -0.96
C LEU A 711 -15.28 -14.74 -2.48
N GLU A 712 -15.57 -13.59 -3.09
CA GLU A 712 -15.51 -13.42 -4.55
C GLU A 712 -14.11 -13.75 -5.12
N PRO A 713 -13.01 -13.11 -4.66
CA PRO A 713 -11.70 -13.40 -5.21
C PRO A 713 -11.13 -14.79 -4.86
N LEU A 714 -11.53 -15.42 -3.74
CA LEU A 714 -10.90 -16.67 -3.29
C LEU A 714 -11.73 -17.93 -3.51
N ALA A 715 -13.06 -17.83 -3.41
CA ALA A 715 -13.99 -18.95 -3.48
C ALA A 715 -14.86 -18.91 -4.74
N GLY A 716 -15.32 -17.72 -5.16
CA GLY A 716 -16.03 -17.49 -6.44
C GLY A 716 -17.51 -17.25 -6.32
N GLN A 717 -18.04 -17.35 -5.11
CA GLN A 717 -19.38 -16.93 -4.74
C GLN A 717 -19.51 -15.41 -4.87
N LEU A 718 -20.71 -14.94 -5.22
CA LEU A 718 -21.02 -13.52 -5.28
C LEU A 718 -21.22 -12.98 -3.87
N THR A 719 -20.95 -11.70 -3.65
CA THR A 719 -21.12 -11.08 -2.34
C THR A 719 -22.04 -9.86 -2.38
N LEU A 720 -22.75 -9.63 -1.28
CA LEU A 720 -23.48 -8.38 -1.05
C LEU A 720 -22.97 -7.74 0.26
N PRO A 721 -22.29 -6.58 0.20
CA PRO A 721 -21.92 -5.83 -1.00
C PRO A 721 -20.83 -6.51 -1.85
N PRO A 722 -20.83 -6.32 -3.18
CA PRO A 722 -19.71 -6.68 -4.06
C PRO A 722 -18.53 -5.72 -3.87
N PRO A 723 -17.36 -5.99 -4.49
CA PRO A 723 -16.20 -5.10 -4.44
C PRO A 723 -16.55 -3.67 -4.88
N VAL A 724 -16.00 -2.67 -4.18
CA VAL A 724 -16.38 -1.24 -4.29
C VAL A 724 -16.33 -0.64 -5.71
N LEU A 725 -15.70 -1.31 -6.68
CA LEU A 725 -15.78 -0.95 -8.10
C LEU A 725 -17.22 -0.97 -8.64
N TYR A 726 -18.17 -1.61 -7.96
CA TYR A 726 -19.60 -1.49 -8.29
C TYR A 726 -20.10 -0.03 -8.25
N GLY A 727 -19.39 0.89 -7.58
CA GLY A 727 -19.71 2.32 -7.66
C GLY A 727 -19.61 2.92 -9.07
N LEU A 728 -19.03 2.19 -10.03
CA LEU A 728 -18.96 2.56 -11.45
C LEU A 728 -20.11 1.94 -12.27
N SER A 729 -20.93 1.06 -11.67
CA SER A 729 -22.05 0.42 -12.36
C SER A 729 -23.30 1.28 -12.32
N ALA A 730 -24.22 1.04 -13.27
CA ALA A 730 -25.48 1.78 -13.35
C ALA A 730 -26.46 1.44 -12.21
N ASP A 731 -26.30 0.27 -11.59
CA ASP A 731 -27.15 -0.28 -10.52
C ASP A 731 -26.59 -0.03 -9.10
N PHE A 732 -25.55 0.79 -8.95
CA PHE A 732 -24.92 1.01 -7.65
C PHE A 732 -25.88 1.51 -6.56
N THR A 733 -26.89 2.31 -6.93
CA THR A 733 -27.90 2.82 -5.99
C THR A 733 -28.79 1.70 -5.45
N GLU A 734 -29.12 0.71 -6.28
CA GLU A 734 -29.89 -0.47 -5.85
C GLU A 734 -29.07 -1.28 -4.85
N VAL A 735 -27.82 -1.60 -5.19
CA VAL A 735 -26.90 -2.36 -4.30
C VAL A 735 -26.74 -1.64 -2.96
N SER A 736 -26.53 -0.31 -2.98
CA SER A 736 -26.43 0.49 -1.76
C SER A 736 -27.72 0.47 -0.93
N GLN A 737 -28.90 0.51 -1.58
CA GLN A 737 -30.19 0.40 -0.88
C GLN A 737 -30.37 -0.98 -0.24
N GLN A 738 -29.95 -2.05 -0.91
CA GLN A 738 -30.01 -3.39 -0.35
C GLN A 738 -29.11 -3.54 0.88
N CYS A 739 -27.88 -2.99 0.83
CA CYS A 739 -26.98 -2.95 1.97
C CYS A 739 -27.57 -2.17 3.14
N GLN A 740 -28.17 -1.01 2.87
CA GLN A 740 -28.86 -0.21 3.90
C GLN A 740 -30.00 -1.01 4.54
N ASN A 741 -30.80 -1.73 3.76
CA ASN A 741 -31.88 -2.56 4.28
C ASN A 741 -31.34 -3.69 5.16
N ILE A 742 -30.25 -4.34 4.77
CA ILE A 742 -29.59 -5.37 5.60
C ILE A 742 -29.15 -4.79 6.95
N ILE A 743 -28.53 -3.60 6.95
CA ILE A 743 -28.13 -2.91 8.19
C ILE A 743 -29.36 -2.66 9.07
N THR A 744 -30.42 -2.08 8.50
CA THR A 744 -31.64 -1.73 9.25
C THR A 744 -32.36 -2.96 9.80
N LEU A 745 -32.44 -4.05 9.03
CA LEU A 745 -33.16 -5.27 9.39
C LEU A 745 -32.31 -6.25 10.22
N SER A 746 -30.99 -6.06 10.32
CA SER A 746 -30.05 -6.97 10.98
C SER A 746 -30.45 -7.35 12.41
N SER A 747 -31.11 -6.44 13.12
CA SER A 747 -31.55 -6.64 14.50
C SER A 747 -32.92 -7.32 14.62
N ASP A 748 -33.62 -7.62 13.53
CA ASP A 748 -34.93 -8.29 13.51
C ASP A 748 -34.85 -9.58 12.66
N PRO A 749 -34.53 -10.74 13.27
CA PRO A 749 -34.32 -11.98 12.53
C PRO A 749 -35.49 -12.42 11.63
N PRO A 750 -36.77 -12.38 12.06
CA PRO A 750 -37.89 -12.64 11.16
C PRO A 750 -37.92 -11.71 9.93
N ALA A 751 -37.84 -10.39 10.16
CA ALA A 751 -37.93 -9.41 9.07
C ALA A 751 -36.74 -9.52 8.10
N LEU A 752 -35.54 -9.77 8.62
CA LEU A 752 -34.37 -10.04 7.81
C LEU A 752 -34.56 -11.30 6.96
N ARG A 753 -35.04 -12.40 7.56
CA ARG A 753 -35.28 -13.66 6.84
C ARG A 753 -36.28 -13.47 5.70
N ASP A 754 -37.40 -12.79 5.93
CA ASP A 754 -38.39 -12.51 4.88
C ASP A 754 -37.83 -11.65 3.75
N TYR A 755 -37.03 -10.64 4.09
CA TYR A 755 -36.32 -9.82 3.10
C TYR A 755 -35.35 -10.65 2.25
N LEU A 756 -34.55 -11.51 2.89
CA LEU A 756 -33.58 -12.36 2.20
C LEU A 756 -34.25 -13.38 1.28
N LEU A 757 -35.35 -14.01 1.72
CA LEU A 757 -36.13 -14.91 0.86
C LEU A 757 -36.74 -14.18 -0.34
N THR A 758 -37.25 -12.96 -0.14
CA THR A 758 -37.78 -12.12 -1.23
C THR A 758 -36.71 -11.78 -2.27
N LYS A 759 -35.46 -11.58 -1.82
CA LYS A 759 -34.30 -11.32 -2.67
C LYS A 759 -33.57 -12.58 -3.15
N GLN A 760 -34.06 -13.77 -2.77
CA GLN A 760 -33.46 -15.06 -3.09
C GLN A 760 -32.01 -15.21 -2.59
N TYR A 761 -31.70 -14.62 -1.43
CA TYR A 761 -30.43 -14.79 -0.74
C TYR A 761 -30.56 -15.88 0.32
N HIS A 762 -29.82 -16.97 0.14
CA HIS A 762 -29.96 -18.15 1.02
C HIS A 762 -28.87 -18.25 2.08
N TYR A 763 -27.80 -17.45 2.01
CA TYR A 763 -26.65 -17.57 2.89
C TYR A 763 -26.19 -16.23 3.45
N ILE A 764 -25.79 -16.24 4.72
CA ILE A 764 -25.12 -15.12 5.40
C ILE A 764 -23.76 -15.61 5.90
N PHE A 765 -22.70 -14.85 5.63
CA PHE A 765 -21.37 -15.06 6.18
C PHE A 765 -21.06 -13.97 7.21
N ILE A 766 -20.68 -14.40 8.41
CA ILE A 766 -20.28 -13.52 9.51
C ILE A 766 -18.84 -13.88 9.85
N GLY A 767 -17.89 -13.06 9.41
CA GLY A 767 -16.46 -13.27 9.66
C GLY A 767 -16.05 -12.94 11.09
N ALA A 768 -14.84 -13.34 11.47
CA ALA A 768 -14.34 -13.24 12.84
C ALA A 768 -14.17 -11.79 13.33
N ARG A 769 -13.98 -10.82 12.42
CA ARG A 769 -14.03 -9.38 12.77
C ARG A 769 -15.45 -8.92 13.13
N GLY A 770 -16.46 -9.57 12.58
CA GLY A 770 -17.87 -9.23 12.75
C GLY A 770 -18.29 -7.90 12.12
N GLY A 771 -19.53 -7.51 12.42
CA GLY A 771 -20.13 -6.27 11.93
C GLY A 771 -21.56 -6.10 12.43
N VAL A 772 -22.37 -5.35 11.71
CA VAL A 772 -23.74 -5.01 12.13
C VAL A 772 -24.66 -6.22 12.31
N ILE A 773 -24.38 -7.35 11.65
CA ILE A 773 -25.19 -8.56 11.75
C ILE A 773 -24.85 -9.28 13.07
N PRO A 774 -25.83 -9.55 13.96
CA PRO A 774 -25.60 -10.18 15.26
C PRO A 774 -25.57 -11.72 15.18
N PRO A 775 -24.39 -12.39 15.21
CA PRO A 775 -24.25 -13.84 15.11
C PRO A 775 -25.12 -14.66 16.07
N GLN A 776 -25.20 -14.32 17.36
CA GLN A 776 -25.90 -15.12 18.38
C GLN A 776 -27.40 -14.94 18.22
N LYS A 777 -27.85 -13.71 17.97
CA LYS A 777 -29.27 -13.41 17.78
C LYS A 777 -29.84 -14.15 16.56
N LEU A 778 -29.14 -14.16 15.43
CA LEU A 778 -29.62 -14.89 14.24
C LEU A 778 -29.59 -16.41 14.47
N SER A 779 -28.49 -16.93 15.01
CA SER A 779 -28.32 -18.39 15.21
C SER A 779 -29.35 -18.99 16.18
N SER A 780 -29.77 -18.22 17.18
CA SER A 780 -30.76 -18.67 18.20
C SER A 780 -32.21 -18.39 17.81
N SER A 781 -32.47 -17.62 16.76
CA SER A 781 -33.81 -17.18 16.38
C SER A 781 -34.74 -18.28 15.82
N GLY A 782 -34.17 -19.42 15.42
CA GLY A 782 -34.90 -20.51 14.76
C GLY A 782 -35.17 -20.29 13.27
N PHE A 783 -34.96 -19.09 12.71
CA PHE A 783 -35.16 -18.75 11.29
C PHE A 783 -33.96 -19.05 10.38
N PHE A 784 -32.82 -19.41 10.96
CA PHE A 784 -31.58 -19.70 10.24
C PHE A 784 -30.98 -21.02 10.72
N ASP A 785 -30.39 -21.79 9.80
CA ASP A 785 -29.61 -22.99 10.11
C ASP A 785 -28.12 -22.64 10.15
N LEU A 786 -27.46 -22.98 11.25
CA LEU A 786 -26.02 -22.82 11.38
C LEU A 786 -25.30 -23.96 10.65
N VAL A 787 -24.71 -23.65 9.49
CA VAL A 787 -24.04 -24.64 8.64
C VAL A 787 -22.53 -24.66 8.82
N TYR A 788 -21.94 -23.61 9.39
CA TYR A 788 -20.54 -23.54 9.79
C TYR A 788 -20.39 -22.69 11.06
N ASN A 789 -19.57 -23.16 11.99
CA ASN A 789 -19.23 -22.44 13.23
C ASN A 789 -17.85 -22.86 13.72
N GLN A 790 -16.86 -22.00 13.53
CA GLN A 790 -15.49 -22.27 13.98
C GLN A 790 -14.73 -20.95 14.19
N ASP A 791 -13.98 -20.86 15.30
CA ASP A 791 -13.04 -19.77 15.59
C ASP A 791 -13.64 -18.35 15.43
N GLY A 792 -14.93 -18.19 15.76
CA GLY A 792 -15.65 -16.91 15.70
C GLY A 792 -16.28 -16.59 14.35
N VAL A 793 -16.11 -17.46 13.35
CA VAL A 793 -16.74 -17.33 12.02
C VAL A 793 -17.99 -18.20 11.97
N ARG A 794 -19.08 -17.65 11.42
CA ARG A 794 -20.36 -18.35 11.24
C ARG A 794 -20.89 -18.20 9.83
N ILE A 795 -21.48 -19.29 9.33
CA ILE A 795 -22.24 -19.28 8.07
C ILE A 795 -23.64 -19.80 8.38
N LEU A 796 -24.63 -19.01 7.99
CA LEU A 796 -26.03 -19.27 8.24
C LEU A 796 -26.75 -19.50 6.92
N LYS A 797 -27.64 -20.50 6.89
CA LYS A 797 -28.58 -20.72 5.79
C LYS A 797 -29.97 -20.22 6.19
N VAL A 798 -30.62 -19.47 5.32
CA VAL A 798 -31.98 -18.94 5.55
C VAL A 798 -33.01 -20.07 5.44
N LYS A 799 -33.92 -20.19 6.41
CA LYS A 799 -35.01 -21.17 6.36
C LYS A 799 -36.19 -20.66 5.54
N PRO A 800 -36.80 -21.52 4.68
CA PRO A 800 -37.96 -21.18 3.86
C PRO A 800 -39.22 -20.99 4.68
#